data_AF-A0A931KE66-F1
#
_entry.id   AF-A0A931KE66-F1
#
_cell.length_a   1.000
_cell.length_b   1.000
_cell.length_c   1.000
_cell.angle_alpha   90.00
_cell.angle_beta   90.00
_cell.angle_gamma   90.00
#
_symmetry.space_group_name_H-M   'P 1'
#
loop_
_entity.id
_entity.type
_entity.pdbx_description
1 polymer ?
#
loop_
_entity_poly.entity_id
_entity_poly.type
_entity_poly.pdbx_seq_one_letter_code
_entity_poly.pdbx_strand_id
1 'polypeptide(L)'
;MIAKKCFRLFLSATLMMVVAPILSPVRASDEAAKKATASPGKFAGSWSGKIAGQLELIVKIQPEKEHPELLTGSFDVPAQNVSGFELGNIEAKGDAISFKLKGVPGDARFEGKLSGDGKSIAGTFHQGPSKIDLTLAMVPNSVEKQMTKPALAAPEGPDGNAKPAKTAEAKEAPASPLAGTWRGKVGGQLEIIFKFAPPAKDGEKWSGTFDVPVQNVKDFSLEKIEIADKSLKFGLGGVPGDARYEGTIAEDGKSAKGRYRQGPVDVELELTKDAVKASKIDAKTIDDIANKMLADWKAPGLALAVVKDGQIVHAAGYGFKDVDQKLPMTADTLLAIGSCTKAFTTATIASLVEQGLLDWDRPVHQYWPDFRIVDPATTQFVTLRDMVSHRTGLPRHDLMWFAGELPRAEILKRVEFLQPAAPIRQKWIYNNIMFVTAAAAAERATGKSWEELVRTTILDPLAMKRTNFHIAEMTADPDHAVGYHDKGKSKDGFKVKPYREIAGMAPAGSINSSAREMAAWMNLHLGHTTKASDGKEILRKSTIAELHNPVMIAGGNVAQNERKDVHDLGYALGWGAESDRGRRVVKHGGAIDGFVALVSLWPDDDLGIVALVNQSGSALPGIVSRTVADKILGNAEVDWSALALARVAAAEAATATAKADKAKARIADTKPSHPTKDYVGTYENPAFGKLVVTSEGDVLKLAYGVIKFPLKHWHYDVFAADGLKPEDDAFEGKLFRFVTETDGTIGSVSSDFEMMIPPAVFKRIADDRTSDPAFLDTLAGEYELATQVLRIERTGSTLQAVLPGQPIYRLKPSKELTFEFDGLTGFRIRFETDAEGKATGIAVEQPNGTFAGKKKTK
;
A
#
# COMPACT_ATOMS: atom_id res chain seq x y z
N MET A 1 33.17 63.04 17.41
CA MET A 1 32.97 62.54 18.80
C MET A 1 31.52 62.81 19.14
N ILE A 2 30.59 61.89 19.34
CA ILE A 2 30.47 60.43 19.47
C ILE A 2 29.02 60.22 18.95
N ALA A 3 28.67 59.49 17.89
CA ALA A 3 29.23 58.28 17.29
C ALA A 3 29.47 57.17 18.31
N LYS A 4 28.39 56.62 18.88
CA LYS A 4 28.23 55.22 19.32
C LYS A 4 26.94 55.08 20.15
N LYS A 5 26.16 54.03 19.83
CA LYS A 5 24.96 53.51 20.52
C LYS A 5 23.62 54.15 20.12
N CYS A 6 23.09 53.70 18.98
CA CYS A 6 21.70 53.20 18.82
C CYS A 6 21.36 52.83 17.35
N PHE A 7 22.34 52.29 16.62
CA PHE A 7 22.15 51.73 15.28
C PHE A 7 22.92 50.41 15.19
N ARG A 8 22.27 49.31 15.60
CA ARG A 8 22.68 47.91 15.36
C ARG A 8 21.57 46.98 15.84
N LEU A 9 20.61 46.70 14.94
CA LEU A 9 19.94 45.40 14.74
C LEU A 9 18.75 45.57 13.78
N PHE A 10 18.98 46.16 12.60
CA PHE A 10 18.18 45.95 11.39
C PHE A 10 19.08 46.27 10.19
N LEU A 11 19.11 45.35 9.21
CA LEU A 11 19.90 45.31 7.96
C LEU A 11 21.42 45.07 8.08
N SER A 12 21.82 43.79 8.04
CA SER A 12 22.90 43.28 7.17
C SER A 12 23.00 41.75 7.27
N ALA A 13 22.35 41.05 6.34
CA ALA A 13 22.81 39.79 5.76
C ALA A 13 22.09 39.57 4.42
N THR A 14 22.37 40.46 3.47
CA THR A 14 22.16 40.21 2.05
C THR A 14 23.53 39.90 1.46
N LEU A 15 23.56 38.91 0.56
CA LEU A 15 24.60 38.64 -0.42
C LEU A 15 25.81 37.80 0.04
N MET A 16 25.72 36.49 -0.20
CA MET A 16 26.81 35.76 -0.85
C MET A 16 26.22 35.05 -2.07
N MET A 17 26.31 35.73 -3.23
CA MET A 17 26.27 35.12 -4.56
C MET A 17 27.72 34.86 -4.96
N VAL A 18 28.03 33.62 -5.35
CA VAL A 18 28.81 33.29 -6.56
C VAL A 18 28.22 31.96 -7.04
N VAL A 19 27.15 31.99 -7.83
CA VAL A 19 27.19 31.81 -9.30
C VAL A 19 28.12 30.66 -9.71
N ALA A 20 27.53 29.47 -9.84
CA ALA A 20 27.98 28.49 -10.81
C ALA A 20 27.71 29.05 -12.23
N PRO A 21 28.64 28.94 -13.19
CA PRO A 21 28.29 28.94 -14.58
C PRO A 21 28.13 27.49 -15.07
N ILE A 22 26.96 27.23 -15.64
CA ILE A 22 26.70 26.14 -16.57
C ILE A 22 27.52 26.39 -17.83
N LEU A 23 28.26 25.39 -18.33
CA LEU A 23 28.51 25.14 -19.76
C LEU A 23 29.30 23.82 -19.96
N SER A 24 28.57 22.78 -20.37
CA SER A 24 28.94 21.73 -21.34
C SER A 24 30.14 20.78 -21.10
N PRO A 25 30.12 19.58 -21.72
CA PRO A 25 30.75 18.38 -21.19
C PRO A 25 32.20 18.24 -21.66
N VAL A 26 33.13 18.06 -20.73
CA VAL A 26 34.47 17.59 -21.07
C VAL A 26 34.44 16.06 -21.17
N ARG A 27 34.32 15.59 -22.42
CA ARG A 27 35.04 14.39 -22.85
C ARG A 27 36.51 14.59 -22.50
N ALA A 28 37.00 13.85 -21.51
CA ALA A 28 38.40 13.46 -21.44
C ALA A 28 38.46 11.98 -21.82
N SER A 29 38.38 11.75 -23.13
CA SER A 29 39.04 10.62 -23.78
C SER A 29 40.56 10.76 -23.58
N ASP A 30 41.20 9.61 -23.36
CA ASP A 30 42.57 9.30 -23.77
C ASP A 30 43.72 10.17 -23.23
N GLU A 31 44.40 9.65 -22.20
CA GLU A 31 45.83 9.30 -22.30
C GLU A 31 46.35 8.69 -20.98
N ALA A 32 45.89 7.49 -20.68
CA ALA A 32 46.75 6.47 -20.06
C ALA A 32 46.52 5.09 -20.72
N ALA A 33 46.07 5.10 -21.97
CA ALA A 33 46.07 3.97 -22.88
C ALA A 33 47.42 3.89 -23.60
N LYS A 34 48.49 3.54 -22.88
CA LYS A 34 49.68 2.90 -23.47
C LYS A 34 50.25 1.88 -22.49
N LYS A 35 49.49 0.82 -22.25
CA LYS A 35 50.00 -0.48 -21.78
C LYS A 35 49.06 -1.59 -22.28
N ALA A 36 49.35 -2.07 -23.49
CA ALA A 36 48.85 -3.30 -24.12
C ALA A 36 47.54 -3.86 -23.53
N THR A 37 46.41 -3.23 -23.84
CA THR A 37 45.09 -3.80 -23.62
C THR A 37 44.90 -4.93 -24.62
N ALA A 38 44.92 -6.17 -24.11
CA ALA A 38 44.62 -7.35 -24.91
C ALA A 38 43.17 -7.25 -25.43
N SER A 39 42.91 -7.77 -26.63
CA SER A 39 41.53 -7.92 -27.13
C SER A 39 40.75 -8.83 -26.16
N PRO A 40 39.65 -8.37 -25.54
CA PRO A 40 38.82 -9.21 -24.67
C PRO A 40 38.35 -10.49 -25.35
N GLY A 41 38.30 -10.47 -26.70
CA GLY A 41 37.90 -11.59 -27.54
C GLY A 41 38.72 -12.87 -27.39
N LYS A 42 39.94 -12.83 -26.83
CA LYS A 42 40.73 -14.07 -26.62
C LYS A 42 40.27 -14.92 -25.45
N PHE A 43 39.51 -14.35 -24.52
CA PHE A 43 38.88 -15.09 -23.42
C PHE A 43 37.44 -15.48 -23.74
N ALA A 44 36.88 -14.96 -24.84
CA ALA A 44 35.50 -15.23 -25.23
C ALA A 44 35.34 -16.69 -25.64
N GLY A 45 34.36 -17.37 -25.05
CA GLY A 45 34.10 -18.79 -25.25
C GLY A 45 33.60 -19.48 -23.98
N SER A 46 33.32 -20.77 -24.13
CA SER A 46 32.96 -21.66 -23.03
C SER A 46 34.22 -22.40 -22.57
N TRP A 47 34.43 -22.48 -21.26
CA TRP A 47 35.60 -23.09 -20.64
C TRP A 47 35.15 -24.13 -19.62
N SER A 48 35.72 -25.33 -19.65
CA SER A 48 35.40 -26.40 -18.69
C SER A 48 36.62 -26.74 -17.82
N GLY A 49 36.42 -26.90 -16.52
CA GLY A 49 37.45 -27.39 -15.61
C GLY A 49 36.87 -28.25 -14.50
N LYS A 50 37.74 -28.97 -13.78
CA LYS A 50 37.32 -29.83 -12.66
C LYS A 50 37.93 -29.37 -11.35
N ILE A 51 37.12 -29.24 -10.32
CA ILE A 51 37.58 -29.11 -8.93
C ILE A 51 37.70 -30.50 -8.30
N ALA A 52 38.83 -30.73 -7.63
CA ALA A 52 39.16 -32.00 -6.96
C ALA A 52 39.04 -33.25 -7.86
N GLY A 53 39.23 -33.09 -9.18
CA GLY A 53 39.17 -34.16 -10.18
C GLY A 53 37.79 -34.74 -10.49
N GLN A 54 36.72 -34.29 -9.81
CA GLN A 54 35.39 -34.91 -9.91
C GLN A 54 34.27 -33.94 -10.31
N LEU A 55 34.27 -32.70 -9.80
CA LEU A 55 33.18 -31.75 -10.06
C LEU A 55 33.50 -30.88 -11.29
N GLU A 56 32.76 -31.09 -12.38
CA GLU A 56 32.88 -30.30 -13.60
C GLU A 56 32.19 -28.93 -13.47
N LEU A 57 32.88 -27.89 -13.93
CA LEU A 57 32.46 -26.50 -13.95
C LEU A 57 32.53 -25.97 -15.38
N ILE A 58 31.54 -25.19 -15.79
CA ILE A 58 31.55 -24.50 -17.08
C ILE A 58 31.49 -22.99 -16.85
N VAL A 59 32.46 -22.27 -17.39
CA VAL A 59 32.56 -20.81 -17.36
C VAL A 59 32.36 -20.29 -18.76
N LYS A 60 31.36 -19.44 -18.98
CA LYS A 60 31.10 -18.80 -20.27
C LYS A 60 31.49 -17.35 -20.18
N ILE A 61 32.28 -16.86 -21.13
CA ILE A 61 32.75 -15.48 -21.18
C ILE A 61 32.45 -14.93 -22.56
N GLN A 62 31.88 -13.74 -22.64
CA GLN A 62 31.54 -13.09 -23.91
C GLN A 62 31.64 -11.56 -23.79
N PRO A 63 31.94 -10.83 -24.88
CA PRO A 63 31.85 -9.38 -24.89
C PRO A 63 30.42 -8.89 -24.61
N GLU A 64 30.27 -7.74 -23.96
CA GLU A 64 28.98 -7.08 -23.83
C GLU A 64 28.43 -6.62 -25.19
N LYS A 65 27.11 -6.65 -25.36
CA LYS A 65 26.45 -6.30 -26.63
C LYS A 65 26.60 -4.82 -26.99
N GLU A 66 26.52 -3.95 -25.99
CA GLU A 66 26.55 -2.48 -26.18
C GLU A 66 27.96 -1.90 -25.95
N HIS A 67 28.81 -2.62 -25.21
CA HIS A 67 30.18 -2.24 -24.86
C HIS A 67 31.17 -3.41 -25.12
N PRO A 68 31.55 -3.72 -26.38
CA PRO A 68 32.37 -4.89 -26.72
C PRO A 68 33.76 -4.94 -26.06
N GLU A 69 34.21 -3.83 -25.47
CA GLU A 69 35.39 -3.71 -24.64
C GLU A 69 35.24 -4.33 -23.24
N LEU A 70 34.01 -4.54 -22.76
CA LEU A 70 33.66 -5.17 -21.48
C LEU A 70 33.30 -6.65 -21.68
N LEU A 71 33.51 -7.45 -20.63
CA LEU A 71 33.19 -8.87 -20.60
C LEU A 71 32.02 -9.13 -19.65
N THR A 72 31.08 -9.96 -20.11
CA THR A 72 30.08 -10.62 -19.27
C THR A 72 30.32 -12.12 -19.29
N GLY A 73 29.73 -12.82 -18.33
CA GLY A 73 29.83 -14.26 -18.31
C GLY A 73 28.91 -14.93 -17.32
N SER A 74 28.85 -16.26 -17.43
CA SER A 74 28.10 -17.11 -16.53
C SER A 74 28.95 -18.28 -16.04
N PHE A 75 28.51 -18.85 -14.93
CA PHE A 75 29.10 -20.02 -14.29
C PHE A 75 28.03 -21.10 -14.10
N ASP A 76 28.34 -22.30 -14.53
CA ASP A 76 27.47 -23.47 -14.46
C ASP A 76 28.16 -24.62 -13.71
N VAL A 77 27.38 -25.39 -12.95
CA VAL A 77 27.78 -26.64 -12.29
C VAL A 77 26.78 -27.72 -12.71
N PRO A 78 26.97 -28.37 -13.88
CA PRO A 78 25.97 -29.26 -14.47
C PRO A 78 25.56 -30.42 -13.55
N ALA A 79 26.52 -30.99 -12.81
CA ALA A 79 26.27 -32.08 -11.86
C ALA A 79 25.34 -31.68 -10.70
N GLN A 80 25.14 -30.38 -10.46
CA GLN A 80 24.27 -29.83 -9.42
C GLN A 80 23.04 -29.13 -10.01
N ASN A 81 22.83 -29.23 -11.33
CA ASN A 81 21.76 -28.55 -12.07
C ASN A 81 21.76 -27.01 -11.87
N VAL A 82 22.94 -26.43 -11.60
CA VAL A 82 23.16 -24.98 -11.48
C VAL A 82 23.63 -24.47 -12.84
N SER A 83 22.95 -23.49 -13.40
CA SER A 83 23.34 -22.86 -14.67
C SER A 83 22.97 -21.38 -14.68
N GLY A 84 23.72 -20.58 -15.44
CA GLY A 84 23.47 -19.16 -15.67
C GLY A 84 23.86 -18.24 -14.51
N PHE A 85 24.72 -18.68 -13.60
CA PHE A 85 25.11 -17.86 -12.46
C PHE A 85 26.02 -16.71 -12.90
N GLU A 86 25.62 -15.46 -12.65
CA GLU A 86 26.29 -14.28 -13.21
C GLU A 86 27.72 -14.11 -12.65
N LEU A 87 28.68 -13.91 -13.54
CA LEU A 87 30.04 -13.50 -13.17
C LEU A 87 30.08 -11.99 -12.92
N GLY A 88 30.63 -11.57 -11.78
CA GLY A 88 30.89 -10.18 -11.45
C GLY A 88 32.36 -9.81 -11.60
N ASN A 89 32.66 -8.52 -11.82
CA ASN A 89 34.02 -7.95 -11.86
C ASN A 89 35.00 -8.75 -12.74
N ILE A 90 34.61 -9.01 -14.00
CA ILE A 90 35.49 -9.70 -14.95
C ILE A 90 36.57 -8.72 -15.41
N GLU A 91 37.82 -8.98 -15.07
CA GLU A 91 38.98 -8.16 -15.45
C GLU A 91 39.95 -8.99 -16.30
N ALA A 92 40.30 -8.49 -17.48
CA ALA A 92 41.26 -9.13 -18.38
C ALA A 92 42.43 -8.18 -18.70
N LYS A 93 43.67 -8.59 -18.43
CA LYS A 93 44.88 -7.79 -18.68
C LYS A 93 46.03 -8.65 -19.18
N GLY A 94 46.48 -8.41 -20.41
CA GLY A 94 47.44 -9.31 -21.05
C GLY A 94 46.83 -10.71 -21.11
N ASP A 95 47.56 -11.74 -20.70
CA ASP A 95 47.04 -13.12 -20.62
C ASP A 95 46.36 -13.45 -19.28
N ALA A 96 46.28 -12.51 -18.34
CA ALA A 96 45.60 -12.73 -17.06
C ALA A 96 44.10 -12.41 -17.14
N ILE A 97 43.28 -13.19 -16.45
CA ILE A 97 41.85 -12.95 -16.24
C ILE A 97 41.46 -13.24 -14.79
N SER A 98 40.56 -12.44 -14.24
CA SER A 98 39.91 -12.69 -12.96
C SER A 98 38.43 -12.39 -13.00
N PHE A 99 37.64 -13.09 -12.19
CA PHE A 99 36.20 -12.85 -12.05
C PHE A 99 35.69 -13.33 -10.67
N LYS A 100 34.55 -12.80 -10.24
CA LYS A 100 33.85 -13.17 -9.00
C LYS A 100 32.54 -13.90 -9.30
N LEU A 101 32.11 -14.78 -8.40
CA LEU A 101 30.77 -15.37 -8.43
C LEU A 101 29.81 -14.50 -7.60
N LYS A 102 28.91 -13.78 -8.26
CA LYS A 102 28.04 -12.79 -7.62
C LYS A 102 26.96 -13.46 -6.76
N GLY A 103 27.02 -13.28 -5.44
CA GLY A 103 26.06 -13.90 -4.51
C GLY A 103 26.50 -15.23 -3.93
N VAL A 104 27.73 -15.69 -4.23
CA VAL A 104 28.36 -16.82 -3.53
C VAL A 104 29.12 -16.30 -2.29
N PRO A 105 28.85 -16.80 -1.08
CA PRO A 105 29.54 -16.37 0.14
C PRO A 105 31.06 -16.62 0.13
N GLY A 106 31.80 -15.81 0.88
CA GLY A 106 33.25 -15.98 1.08
C GLY A 106 34.15 -15.31 0.05
N ASP A 107 33.66 -14.28 -0.67
CA ASP A 107 34.40 -13.63 -1.77
C ASP A 107 34.90 -14.62 -2.83
N ALA A 108 33.99 -15.49 -3.28
CA ALA A 108 34.29 -16.53 -4.26
C ALA A 108 34.79 -15.92 -5.58
N ARG A 109 36.05 -16.16 -5.92
CA ARG A 109 36.70 -15.55 -7.09
C ARG A 109 37.74 -16.45 -7.72
N PHE A 110 37.95 -16.29 -9.02
CA PHE A 110 38.98 -16.98 -9.78
C PHE A 110 39.99 -15.97 -10.31
N GLU A 111 41.27 -16.32 -10.27
CA GLU A 111 42.38 -15.57 -10.86
C GLU A 111 43.24 -16.55 -11.67
N GLY A 112 43.40 -16.33 -12.98
CA GLY A 112 44.10 -17.26 -13.85
C GLY A 112 44.79 -16.62 -15.05
N LYS A 113 45.58 -17.41 -15.78
CA LYS A 113 46.36 -16.99 -16.93
C LYS A 113 46.14 -17.92 -18.12
N LEU A 114 45.85 -17.33 -19.27
CA LEU A 114 45.70 -18.01 -20.56
C LEU A 114 47.05 -18.60 -21.01
N SER A 115 47.02 -19.83 -21.49
CA SER A 115 48.15 -20.53 -22.08
C SER A 115 48.58 -19.89 -23.41
N GLY A 116 49.84 -20.07 -23.78
CA GLY A 116 50.39 -19.48 -25.02
C GLY A 116 49.74 -20.00 -26.32
N ASP A 117 49.07 -21.16 -26.27
CA ASP A 117 48.28 -21.70 -27.38
C ASP A 117 46.80 -21.24 -27.36
N GLY A 118 46.39 -20.45 -26.37
CA GLY A 118 45.04 -19.92 -26.21
C GLY A 118 43.98 -20.95 -25.81
N LYS A 119 44.36 -22.16 -25.40
CA LYS A 119 43.42 -23.28 -25.19
C LYS A 119 43.09 -23.59 -23.73
N SER A 120 43.84 -23.06 -22.76
CA SER A 120 43.54 -23.26 -21.35
C SER A 120 43.85 -22.03 -20.50
N ILE A 121 43.13 -21.87 -19.39
CA ILE A 121 43.36 -20.85 -18.37
C ILE A 121 43.68 -21.59 -17.08
N ALA A 122 44.94 -21.53 -16.65
CA ALA A 122 45.37 -22.09 -15.38
C ALA A 122 45.37 -21.01 -14.30
N GLY A 123 44.75 -21.28 -13.16
CA GLY A 123 44.60 -20.30 -12.09
C GLY A 123 44.22 -20.91 -10.75
N THR A 124 43.88 -20.05 -9.81
CA THR A 124 43.45 -20.43 -8.46
C THR A 124 42.06 -19.87 -8.20
N PHE A 125 41.17 -20.73 -7.71
CA PHE A 125 39.86 -20.38 -7.18
C PHE A 125 39.95 -20.17 -5.66
N HIS A 126 39.43 -19.04 -5.20
CA HIS A 126 39.44 -18.59 -3.82
C HIS A 126 38.01 -18.59 -3.28
N GLN A 127 37.79 -19.13 -2.08
CA GLN A 127 36.54 -18.97 -1.33
C GLN A 127 36.83 -19.01 0.17
N GLY A 128 36.71 -17.86 0.84
CA GLY A 128 37.13 -17.68 2.22
C GLY A 128 38.63 -18.00 2.38
N PRO A 129 39.02 -18.84 3.36
CA PRO A 129 40.42 -19.25 3.52
C PRO A 129 40.88 -20.30 2.49
N SER A 130 39.96 -20.92 1.73
CA SER A 130 40.27 -22.01 0.80
C SER A 130 40.86 -21.49 -0.52
N LYS A 131 41.88 -22.19 -1.02
CA LYS A 131 42.50 -21.95 -2.33
C LYS A 131 42.58 -23.27 -3.09
N ILE A 132 42.08 -23.30 -4.32
CA ILE A 132 42.02 -24.51 -5.16
C ILE A 132 42.61 -24.18 -6.52
N ASP A 133 43.64 -24.91 -6.94
CA ASP A 133 44.15 -24.78 -8.29
C ASP A 133 43.14 -25.36 -9.29
N LEU A 134 42.81 -24.57 -10.31
CA LEU A 134 41.81 -24.90 -11.31
C LEU A 134 42.36 -24.53 -12.69
N THR A 135 42.36 -25.52 -13.58
CA THR A 135 42.65 -25.31 -15.00
C THR A 135 41.36 -25.46 -15.79
N LEU A 136 41.01 -24.40 -16.53
CA LEU A 136 39.87 -24.36 -17.43
C LEU A 136 40.36 -24.59 -18.85
N ALA A 137 39.85 -25.60 -19.55
CA ALA A 137 40.13 -25.85 -20.96
C ALA A 137 39.00 -25.30 -21.84
N MET A 138 39.34 -24.69 -22.97
CA MET A 138 38.35 -24.17 -23.92
C MET A 138 37.50 -25.32 -24.51
N VAL A 139 36.19 -25.15 -24.50
CA VAL A 139 35.22 -26.12 -25.03
C VAL A 139 34.86 -25.71 -26.46
N PRO A 140 35.11 -26.55 -27.48
CA PRO A 140 34.67 -26.27 -28.84
C PRO A 140 33.14 -26.23 -28.94
N ASN A 141 32.59 -25.29 -29.72
CA ASN A 141 31.12 -25.10 -29.90
C ASN A 141 30.34 -26.37 -30.30
N SER A 142 31.00 -27.38 -30.88
CA SER A 142 30.39 -28.67 -31.23
C SER A 142 30.12 -29.59 -30.04
N VAL A 143 30.78 -29.38 -28.89
CA VAL A 143 30.66 -30.20 -27.67
C VAL A 143 29.67 -29.57 -26.66
N GLU A 144 29.47 -28.25 -26.72
CA GLU A 144 28.58 -27.50 -25.81
C GLU A 144 27.13 -28.01 -25.83
N LYS A 145 26.61 -28.44 -26.99
CA LYS A 145 25.24 -28.98 -27.13
C LYS A 145 25.04 -30.37 -26.51
N GLN A 146 26.11 -31.12 -26.23
CA GLN A 146 26.03 -32.44 -25.59
C GLN A 146 26.15 -32.35 -24.06
N MET A 147 26.84 -31.33 -23.53
CA MET A 147 27.07 -31.16 -22.10
C MET A 147 25.89 -30.53 -21.34
N THR A 148 24.95 -29.87 -22.04
CA THR A 148 23.76 -29.23 -21.45
C THR A 148 22.48 -30.09 -21.52
N LYS A 149 22.58 -31.38 -21.81
CA LYS A 149 21.42 -32.30 -21.87
C LYS A 149 21.20 -33.00 -20.51
N PRO A 150 20.01 -32.90 -19.88
CA PRO A 150 19.68 -33.72 -18.71
C PRO A 150 19.57 -35.19 -19.11
N ALA A 151 20.26 -36.08 -18.40
CA ALA A 151 20.08 -37.52 -18.51
C ALA A 151 18.99 -37.97 -17.53
N LEU A 152 17.79 -38.30 -18.02
CA LEU A 152 16.84 -39.26 -17.43
C LEU A 152 15.66 -39.45 -18.40
N ALA A 153 15.63 -40.60 -19.06
CA ALA A 153 14.47 -41.11 -19.79
C ALA A 153 13.52 -41.78 -18.80
N ALA A 154 12.22 -41.44 -18.88
CA ALA A 154 11.16 -42.11 -18.14
C ALA A 154 10.82 -43.47 -18.80
N PRO A 155 10.47 -44.52 -18.02
CA PRO A 155 9.99 -45.77 -18.59
C PRO A 155 8.51 -45.67 -18.99
N GLU A 156 8.17 -46.24 -20.13
CA GLU A 156 6.82 -46.45 -20.65
C GLU A 156 6.03 -47.41 -19.73
N GLY A 157 4.78 -47.07 -19.42
CA GLY A 157 3.83 -47.92 -18.71
C GLY A 157 2.76 -48.48 -19.67
N PRO A 158 2.26 -49.71 -19.48
CA PRO A 158 1.32 -50.34 -20.40
C PRO A 158 -0.14 -49.96 -20.11
N ASP A 159 -0.93 -49.99 -21.18
CA ASP A 159 -2.39 -49.91 -21.20
C ASP A 159 -3.08 -50.91 -20.27
N GLY A 160 -4.20 -50.50 -19.65
CA GLY A 160 -5.07 -51.40 -18.90
C GLY A 160 -6.32 -50.73 -18.33
N ASN A 161 -7.45 -50.92 -19.01
CA ASN A 161 -8.81 -50.60 -18.58
C ASN A 161 -9.16 -51.14 -17.18
N ALA A 162 -9.71 -50.30 -16.28
CA ALA A 162 -10.59 -50.73 -15.20
C ALA A 162 -11.55 -49.61 -14.72
N LYS A 163 -12.83 -50.00 -14.50
CA LYS A 163 -13.99 -49.20 -14.05
C LYS A 163 -13.86 -48.67 -12.59
N PRO A 164 -14.65 -47.65 -12.19
CA PRO A 164 -14.45 -46.94 -10.92
C PRO A 164 -14.98 -47.73 -9.71
N ALA A 165 -14.18 -47.78 -8.65
CA ALA A 165 -14.58 -48.26 -7.33
C ALA A 165 -14.87 -47.08 -6.39
N LYS A 166 -15.82 -47.31 -5.49
CA LYS A 166 -16.43 -46.37 -4.54
C LYS A 166 -15.43 -45.71 -3.59
N THR A 167 -15.70 -44.45 -3.27
CA THR A 167 -15.11 -43.64 -2.21
C THR A 167 -15.24 -44.31 -0.84
N ALA A 168 -14.10 -44.55 -0.19
CA ALA A 168 -14.01 -44.79 1.23
C ALA A 168 -13.43 -43.52 1.89
N GLU A 169 -14.04 -43.11 3.01
CA GLU A 169 -13.66 -41.97 3.82
C GLU A 169 -12.19 -42.07 4.28
N ALA A 170 -11.41 -41.02 4.04
CA ALA A 170 -10.06 -40.90 4.57
C ALA A 170 -10.14 -40.57 6.08
N LYS A 171 -9.70 -41.50 6.92
CA LYS A 171 -9.41 -41.23 8.34
C LYS A 171 -8.14 -40.38 8.42
N GLU A 172 -8.16 -39.33 9.23
CA GLU A 172 -6.97 -38.57 9.61
C GLU A 172 -5.88 -39.51 10.14
N ALA A 173 -4.67 -39.41 9.58
CA ALA A 173 -3.49 -40.07 10.10
C ALA A 173 -3.11 -39.45 11.47
N PRO A 174 -2.76 -40.27 12.48
CA PRO A 174 -2.33 -39.75 13.79
C PRO A 174 -1.08 -38.87 13.65
N ALA A 175 -1.02 -37.79 14.44
CA ALA A 175 0.13 -36.89 14.47
C ALA A 175 1.44 -37.66 14.75
N SER A 176 2.35 -37.63 13.78
CA SER A 176 3.63 -38.37 13.87
C SER A 176 4.57 -37.73 14.90
N PRO A 177 5.29 -38.54 15.71
CA PRO A 177 6.25 -38.05 16.69
C PRO A 177 7.43 -37.30 16.06
N LEU A 178 7.72 -37.47 14.76
CA LEU A 178 8.85 -36.81 14.10
C LEU A 178 8.56 -35.38 13.63
N ALA A 179 7.32 -35.04 13.28
CA ALA A 179 7.00 -33.74 12.66
C ALA A 179 7.36 -32.56 13.57
N GLY A 180 7.98 -31.52 13.01
CA GLY A 180 8.38 -30.30 13.73
C GLY A 180 9.88 -30.03 13.71
N THR A 181 10.31 -29.07 14.54
CA THR A 181 11.71 -28.62 14.63
C THR A 181 12.47 -29.44 15.68
N TRP A 182 13.69 -29.83 15.33
CA TRP A 182 14.62 -30.56 16.16
C TRP A 182 15.97 -29.84 16.17
N ARG A 183 16.70 -29.93 17.28
CA ARG A 183 18.02 -29.31 17.43
C ARG A 183 19.02 -30.36 17.86
N GLY A 184 20.21 -30.30 17.28
CA GLY A 184 21.35 -31.10 17.69
C GLY A 184 22.61 -30.28 17.74
N LYS A 185 23.63 -30.78 18.46
CA LYS A 185 24.96 -30.18 18.49
C LYS A 185 26.01 -31.19 18.05
N VAL A 186 26.75 -30.87 16.99
CA VAL A 186 27.91 -31.65 16.56
C VAL A 186 29.15 -31.15 17.31
N GLY A 187 29.89 -32.06 17.95
CA GLY A 187 31.10 -31.73 18.72
C GLY A 187 30.84 -30.80 19.92
N GLY A 188 29.61 -30.73 20.43
CA GLY A 188 29.22 -29.89 21.57
C GLY A 188 29.12 -28.39 21.29
N GLN A 189 29.47 -27.93 20.08
CA GLN A 189 29.56 -26.49 19.76
C GLN A 189 28.74 -26.08 18.53
N LEU A 190 28.66 -26.92 17.50
CA LEU A 190 27.97 -26.58 16.25
C LEU A 190 26.49 -26.95 16.34
N GLU A 191 25.61 -25.97 16.53
CA GLU A 191 24.15 -26.20 16.48
C GLU A 191 23.68 -26.44 15.05
N ILE A 192 22.90 -27.50 14.87
CA ILE A 192 22.18 -27.82 13.64
C ILE A 192 20.70 -27.94 13.98
N ILE A 193 19.86 -27.26 13.21
CA ILE A 193 18.41 -27.27 13.37
C ILE A 193 17.83 -28.08 12.22
N PHE A 194 17.01 -29.09 12.50
CA PHE A 194 16.33 -29.94 11.51
C PHE A 194 14.82 -29.70 11.58
N LYS A 195 14.16 -29.51 10.44
CA LYS A 195 12.71 -29.33 10.36
C LYS A 195 12.15 -30.51 9.56
N PHE A 196 11.32 -31.34 10.17
CA PHE A 196 10.68 -32.48 9.50
C PHE A 196 9.20 -32.20 9.24
N ALA A 197 8.77 -32.44 8.00
CA ALA A 197 7.37 -32.35 7.58
C ALA A 197 6.84 -33.74 7.17
N PRO A 198 5.65 -34.12 7.65
CA PRO A 198 5.05 -35.40 7.30
C PRO A 198 4.69 -35.44 5.80
N PRO A 199 4.54 -36.64 5.21
CA PRO A 199 4.00 -36.81 3.87
C PRO A 199 2.62 -36.14 3.76
N ALA A 200 2.31 -35.52 2.63
CA ALA A 200 1.01 -34.84 2.44
C ALA A 200 -0.13 -35.84 2.18
N LYS A 201 0.19 -37.07 1.75
CA LYS A 201 -0.74 -38.17 1.49
C LYS A 201 -0.13 -39.51 1.89
N ASP A 202 -0.98 -40.49 2.16
CA ASP A 202 -0.55 -41.88 2.40
C ASP A 202 0.22 -42.43 1.18
N GLY A 203 1.45 -42.91 1.42
CA GLY A 203 2.36 -43.42 0.40
C GLY A 203 3.41 -42.44 -0.12
N GLU A 204 3.33 -41.14 0.24
CA GLU A 204 4.38 -40.16 -0.07
C GLU A 204 5.55 -40.23 0.94
N LYS A 205 6.71 -39.68 0.57
CA LYS A 205 7.92 -39.65 1.41
C LYS A 205 7.92 -38.44 2.34
N TRP A 206 8.59 -38.59 3.48
CA TRP A 206 8.88 -37.48 4.38
C TRP A 206 9.74 -36.42 3.68
N SER A 207 9.53 -35.16 4.05
CA SER A 207 10.38 -34.05 3.63
C SER A 207 10.94 -33.32 4.84
N GLY A 208 12.01 -32.56 4.63
CA GLY A 208 12.57 -31.77 5.68
C GLY A 208 13.73 -30.90 5.21
N THR A 209 14.09 -29.96 6.06
CA THR A 209 15.24 -29.08 5.84
C THR A 209 16.14 -29.05 7.07
N PHE A 210 17.35 -28.52 6.91
CA PHE A 210 18.21 -28.20 8.03
C PHE A 210 18.86 -26.81 7.88
N ASP A 211 19.14 -26.20 9.03
CA ASP A 211 19.82 -24.93 9.19
C ASP A 211 21.09 -25.14 10.03
N VAL A 212 22.14 -24.39 9.72
CA VAL A 212 23.35 -24.27 10.56
C VAL A 212 23.57 -22.79 10.85
N PRO A 213 22.98 -22.24 11.94
CA PRO A 213 22.87 -20.79 12.15
C PRO A 213 24.21 -20.06 12.14
N VAL A 214 25.22 -20.64 12.79
CA VAL A 214 26.57 -20.04 12.89
C VAL A 214 27.31 -20.02 11.54
N GLN A 215 26.83 -20.77 10.55
CA GLN A 215 27.35 -20.78 9.18
C GLN A 215 26.43 -20.06 8.19
N ASN A 216 25.34 -19.45 8.67
CA ASN A 216 24.30 -18.82 7.86
C ASN A 216 23.70 -19.75 6.78
N VAL A 217 23.67 -21.05 7.06
CA VAL A 217 23.01 -22.07 6.23
C VAL A 217 21.55 -22.15 6.65
N LYS A 218 20.61 -21.99 5.71
CA LYS A 218 19.17 -22.06 5.97
C LYS A 218 18.45 -22.86 4.89
N ASP A 219 17.50 -23.67 5.32
CA ASP A 219 16.56 -24.44 4.52
C ASP A 219 17.19 -25.38 3.49
N PHE A 220 18.35 -25.96 3.82
CA PHE A 220 18.97 -26.98 2.98
C PHE A 220 18.19 -28.29 3.07
N SER A 221 17.97 -28.96 1.95
CA SER A 221 17.14 -30.16 1.89
C SER A 221 17.72 -31.33 2.68
N LEU A 222 16.84 -32.07 3.37
CA LEU A 222 17.14 -33.42 3.83
C LEU A 222 16.80 -34.42 2.72
N GLU A 223 17.64 -35.44 2.60
CA GLU A 223 17.50 -36.49 1.59
C GLU A 223 17.25 -37.85 2.25
N LYS A 224 16.60 -38.78 1.53
CA LYS A 224 16.45 -40.19 1.95
C LYS A 224 15.96 -40.35 3.41
N ILE A 225 14.94 -39.58 3.78
CA ILE A 225 14.36 -39.65 5.13
C ILE A 225 13.61 -40.98 5.26
N GLU A 226 14.08 -41.86 6.15
CA GLU A 226 13.52 -43.17 6.42
C GLU A 226 13.15 -43.29 7.90
N ILE A 227 11.93 -43.79 8.15
CA ILE A 227 11.39 -44.00 9.50
C ILE A 227 10.76 -45.39 9.55
N ALA A 228 11.26 -46.24 10.43
CA ALA A 228 10.69 -47.56 10.70
C ALA A 228 11.01 -47.97 12.15
N ASP A 229 10.02 -48.39 12.93
CA ASP A 229 10.20 -48.95 14.28
C ASP A 229 11.12 -48.11 15.20
N LYS A 230 10.85 -46.79 15.28
CA LYS A 230 11.65 -45.78 16.02
C LYS A 230 13.05 -45.50 15.44
N SER A 231 13.48 -46.16 14.37
CA SER A 231 14.68 -45.79 13.61
C SER A 231 14.43 -44.53 12.80
N LEU A 232 15.40 -43.60 12.81
CA LEU A 232 15.41 -42.37 12.02
C LEU A 232 16.72 -42.31 11.22
N LYS A 233 16.61 -42.23 9.90
CA LYS A 233 17.75 -42.04 9.01
C LYS A 233 17.46 -40.94 8.01
N PHE A 234 18.47 -40.12 7.70
CA PHE A 234 18.40 -39.11 6.64
C PHE A 234 19.79 -38.66 6.21
N GLY A 235 19.92 -38.22 4.96
CA GLY A 235 21.07 -37.52 4.42
C GLY A 235 20.88 -36.01 4.49
N LEU A 236 21.99 -35.26 4.52
CA LEU A 236 21.99 -33.80 4.41
C LEU A 236 22.34 -33.43 2.96
N GLY A 237 21.32 -33.04 2.19
CA GLY A 237 21.45 -32.70 0.77
C GLY A 237 22.36 -31.49 0.56
N GLY A 238 23.19 -31.55 -0.49
CA GLY A 238 24.17 -30.50 -0.81
C GLY A 238 25.39 -30.45 0.11
N VAL A 239 25.52 -31.34 1.09
CA VAL A 239 26.68 -31.42 1.98
C VAL A 239 27.68 -32.48 1.48
N PRO A 240 28.94 -32.12 1.16
CA PRO A 240 29.95 -33.06 0.67
C PRO A 240 30.28 -34.16 1.68
N GLY A 241 30.77 -35.31 1.19
CA GLY A 241 31.25 -36.39 2.04
C GLY A 241 30.19 -37.36 2.53
N ASP A 242 29.06 -37.49 1.81
CA ASP A 242 27.97 -38.42 2.16
C ASP A 242 27.44 -38.19 3.58
N ALA A 243 27.15 -36.91 3.88
CA ALA A 243 26.70 -36.47 5.19
C ALA A 243 25.35 -37.09 5.55
N ARG A 244 25.30 -37.88 6.61
CA ARG A 244 24.08 -38.58 7.05
C ARG A 244 23.97 -38.73 8.55
N TYR A 245 22.73 -38.89 9.01
CA TYR A 245 22.38 -39.24 10.37
C TYR A 245 21.67 -40.59 10.40
N GLU A 246 22.03 -41.42 11.38
CA GLU A 246 21.34 -42.67 11.70
C GLU A 246 21.16 -42.75 13.22
N GLY A 247 19.92 -42.85 13.70
CA GLY A 247 19.63 -42.88 15.12
C GLY A 247 18.29 -43.52 15.48
N THR A 248 17.97 -43.49 16.77
CA THR A 248 16.74 -44.05 17.33
C THR A 248 15.99 -42.98 18.12
N ILE A 249 14.71 -42.82 17.83
CA ILE A 249 13.78 -41.93 18.53
C ILE A 249 13.46 -42.54 19.89
N ALA A 250 13.58 -41.75 20.95
CA ALA A 250 13.23 -42.14 22.32
C ALA A 250 11.73 -42.43 22.45
N GLU A 251 11.35 -43.19 23.49
CA GLU A 251 9.95 -43.60 23.70
C GLU A 251 8.98 -42.43 23.88
N ASP A 252 9.47 -41.30 24.39
CA ASP A 252 8.68 -40.09 24.59
C ASP A 252 8.47 -39.28 23.29
N GLY A 253 9.13 -39.66 22.19
CA GLY A 253 9.08 -38.96 20.91
C GLY A 253 9.70 -37.56 20.92
N LYS A 254 10.50 -37.21 21.95
CA LYS A 254 11.06 -35.85 22.14
C LYS A 254 12.57 -35.78 21.94
N SER A 255 13.26 -36.91 21.95
CA SER A 255 14.67 -36.97 21.59
C SER A 255 14.94 -38.11 20.61
N ALA A 256 16.03 -37.98 19.87
CA ALA A 256 16.57 -39.05 19.05
C ALA A 256 18.08 -39.08 19.25
N LYS A 257 18.60 -40.27 19.49
CA LYS A 257 20.01 -40.48 19.76
C LYS A 257 20.63 -41.29 18.63
N GLY A 258 21.70 -40.78 18.04
CA GLY A 258 22.29 -41.41 16.86
C GLY A 258 23.70 -40.95 16.56
N ARG A 259 24.15 -41.29 15.35
CA ARG A 259 25.46 -40.88 14.84
C ARG A 259 25.32 -40.07 13.56
N TYR A 260 26.07 -38.99 13.50
CA TYR A 260 26.31 -38.19 12.31
C TYR A 260 27.62 -38.62 11.66
N ARG A 261 27.58 -38.87 10.36
CA ARG A 261 28.76 -39.24 9.56
C ARG A 261 28.93 -38.32 8.38
N GLN A 262 30.16 -37.87 8.13
CA GLN A 262 30.54 -37.08 6.96
C GLN A 262 32.02 -37.32 6.63
N GLY A 263 32.31 -38.03 5.55
CA GLY A 263 33.67 -38.43 5.20
C GLY A 263 34.32 -39.23 6.35
N PRO A 264 35.47 -38.78 6.89
CA PRO A 264 36.12 -39.44 8.03
C PRO A 264 35.48 -39.12 9.40
N VAL A 265 34.54 -38.18 9.46
CA VAL A 265 33.87 -37.78 10.71
C VAL A 265 32.78 -38.80 11.03
N ASP A 266 32.83 -39.40 12.21
CA ASP A 266 31.76 -40.24 12.79
C ASP A 266 31.62 -39.85 14.27
N VAL A 267 30.53 -39.15 14.59
CA VAL A 267 30.31 -38.55 15.92
C VAL A 267 28.89 -38.77 16.40
N GLU A 268 28.73 -38.87 17.71
CA GLU A 268 27.42 -38.93 18.34
C GLU A 268 26.70 -37.59 18.18
N LEU A 269 25.44 -37.66 17.77
CA LEU A 269 24.55 -36.50 17.65
C LEU A 269 23.24 -36.86 18.35
N GLU A 270 22.95 -36.12 19.41
CA GLU A 270 21.65 -36.17 20.05
C GLU A 270 20.80 -35.03 19.51
N LEU A 271 19.59 -35.38 19.08
CA LEU A 271 18.57 -34.46 18.61
C LEU A 271 17.52 -34.32 19.70
N THR A 272 17.20 -33.09 20.09
CA THR A 272 16.06 -32.78 20.95
C THR A 272 15.03 -32.04 20.12
N LYS A 273 13.79 -32.52 20.15
CA LYS A 273 12.66 -31.84 19.53
C LYS A 273 12.42 -30.52 20.28
N ASP A 274 12.32 -29.42 19.55
CA ASP A 274 11.81 -28.18 20.14
C ASP A 274 10.44 -28.52 20.74
N ALA A 275 10.25 -28.18 22.01
CA ALA A 275 8.93 -28.24 22.57
C ALA A 275 8.07 -27.30 21.72
N VAL A 276 7.16 -27.87 20.94
CA VAL A 276 6.03 -27.12 20.42
C VAL A 276 5.30 -26.64 21.67
N LYS A 277 5.64 -25.45 22.17
CA LYS A 277 4.72 -24.66 22.95
C LYS A 277 3.65 -24.21 21.96
N ALA A 278 2.80 -25.16 21.55
CA ALA A 278 1.42 -24.80 21.36
C ALA A 278 1.00 -24.31 22.74
N SER A 279 0.99 -22.99 22.94
CA SER A 279 -0.02 -22.49 23.84
C SER A 279 -1.32 -22.92 23.19
N LYS A 280 -1.85 -24.08 23.59
CA LYS A 280 -3.30 -24.23 23.55
C LYS A 280 -3.81 -23.23 24.56
N ILE A 281 -3.89 -21.97 24.15
CA ILE A 281 -4.84 -21.06 24.77
C ILE A 281 -6.18 -21.77 24.57
N ASP A 282 -6.83 -22.13 25.66
CA ASP A 282 -8.17 -22.69 25.54
C ASP A 282 -9.10 -21.59 25.00
N ALA A 283 -10.10 -21.98 24.22
CA ALA A 283 -11.08 -21.05 23.63
C ALA A 283 -11.73 -20.17 24.72
N LYS A 284 -11.94 -20.75 25.92
CA LYS A 284 -12.48 -20.04 27.08
C LYS A 284 -11.63 -18.83 27.47
N THR A 285 -10.31 -18.93 27.45
CA THR A 285 -9.41 -17.82 27.76
C THR A 285 -9.57 -16.68 26.75
N ILE A 286 -9.73 -17.01 25.46
CA ILE A 286 -10.00 -16.00 24.42
C ILE A 286 -11.38 -15.37 24.65
N ASP A 287 -12.39 -16.18 24.99
CA ASP A 287 -13.74 -15.70 25.32
C ASP A 287 -13.74 -14.75 26.52
N ASP A 288 -13.01 -15.09 27.59
CA ASP A 288 -12.90 -14.27 28.79
C ASP A 288 -12.24 -12.92 28.46
N ILE A 289 -11.16 -12.93 27.65
CA ILE A 289 -10.51 -11.70 27.15
C ILE A 289 -11.51 -10.89 26.33
N ALA A 290 -12.16 -11.48 25.34
CA ALA A 290 -13.06 -10.76 24.43
C ALA A 290 -14.25 -10.14 25.18
N ASN A 291 -14.89 -10.88 26.10
CA ASN A 291 -16.00 -10.38 26.91
C ASN A 291 -15.56 -9.25 27.85
N LYS A 292 -14.40 -9.38 28.50
CA LYS A 292 -13.85 -8.31 29.34
C LYS A 292 -13.62 -7.04 28.51
N MET A 293 -12.99 -7.17 27.35
CA MET A 293 -12.67 -6.01 26.52
C MET A 293 -13.91 -5.37 25.90
N LEU A 294 -14.92 -6.16 25.52
CA LEU A 294 -16.21 -5.64 25.06
C LEU A 294 -16.88 -4.79 26.15
N ALA A 295 -16.83 -5.24 27.41
CA ALA A 295 -17.37 -4.51 28.56
C ALA A 295 -16.58 -3.23 28.90
N ASP A 296 -15.24 -3.32 28.99
CA ASP A 296 -14.36 -2.19 29.29
C ASP A 296 -14.57 -1.04 28.27
N TRP A 297 -14.67 -1.40 26.98
CA TRP A 297 -14.75 -0.45 25.87
C TRP A 297 -16.16 -0.04 25.50
N LYS A 298 -17.17 -0.62 26.18
CA LYS A 298 -18.60 -0.42 25.91
C LYS A 298 -18.88 -0.52 24.41
N ALA A 299 -18.40 -1.59 23.80
CA ALA A 299 -18.61 -1.84 22.38
C ALA A 299 -19.91 -2.63 22.14
N PRO A 300 -20.67 -2.36 21.06
CA PRO A 300 -21.90 -3.09 20.76
C PRO A 300 -21.63 -4.57 20.49
N GLY A 301 -20.69 -4.85 19.58
CA GLY A 301 -20.28 -6.21 19.24
C GLY A 301 -18.86 -6.30 18.70
N LEU A 302 -18.30 -7.51 18.78
CA LEU A 302 -16.96 -7.88 18.34
C LEU A 302 -17.03 -9.24 17.64
N ALA A 303 -16.52 -9.35 16.42
CA ALA A 303 -16.22 -10.61 15.76
C ALA A 303 -14.71 -10.84 15.76
N LEU A 304 -14.26 -12.03 16.17
CA LEU A 304 -12.86 -12.37 16.37
C LEU A 304 -12.54 -13.73 15.76
N ALA A 305 -11.44 -13.83 15.02
CA ALA A 305 -10.86 -15.11 14.64
C ALA A 305 -9.35 -15.12 14.85
N VAL A 306 -8.83 -16.29 15.26
CA VAL A 306 -7.43 -16.55 15.54
C VAL A 306 -7.00 -17.77 14.74
N VAL A 307 -5.94 -17.60 13.97
CA VAL A 307 -5.26 -18.64 13.22
C VAL A 307 -3.91 -18.90 13.88
N LYS A 308 -3.59 -20.17 14.10
CA LYS A 308 -2.29 -20.60 14.63
C LYS A 308 -1.89 -21.89 13.94
N ASP A 309 -0.67 -21.93 13.42
CA ASP A 309 -0.09 -23.10 12.75
C ASP A 309 -0.99 -23.62 11.60
N GLY A 310 -1.54 -22.68 10.81
CA GLY A 310 -2.46 -22.96 9.69
C GLY A 310 -3.90 -23.30 10.09
N GLN A 311 -4.20 -23.44 11.38
CA GLN A 311 -5.52 -23.84 11.88
C GLN A 311 -6.28 -22.66 12.48
N ILE A 312 -7.59 -22.60 12.25
CA ILE A 312 -8.48 -21.68 12.97
C ILE A 312 -8.68 -22.22 14.39
N VAL A 313 -7.92 -21.70 15.35
CA VAL A 313 -7.99 -22.13 16.76
C VAL A 313 -9.12 -21.44 17.53
N HIS A 314 -9.62 -20.32 17.01
CA HIS A 314 -10.77 -19.62 17.56
C HIS A 314 -11.52 -18.82 16.49
N ALA A 315 -12.85 -18.84 16.52
CA ALA A 315 -13.70 -17.99 15.68
C ALA A 315 -15.06 -17.79 16.37
N ALA A 316 -15.29 -16.61 16.93
CA ALA A 316 -16.52 -16.29 17.67
C ALA A 316 -16.97 -14.84 17.48
N GLY A 317 -18.22 -14.57 17.85
CA GLY A 317 -18.75 -13.21 18.00
C GLY A 317 -19.23 -12.97 19.43
N TYR A 318 -19.17 -11.72 19.86
CA TYR A 318 -19.51 -11.26 21.20
C TYR A 318 -20.38 -10.01 21.11
N GLY A 319 -21.32 -9.85 22.04
CA GLY A 319 -22.26 -8.74 22.02
C GLY A 319 -23.26 -8.84 20.87
N PHE A 320 -23.62 -7.69 20.29
CA PHE A 320 -24.72 -7.56 19.35
C PHE A 320 -24.26 -6.99 18.00
N LYS A 321 -24.71 -7.63 16.92
CA LYS A 321 -24.65 -7.06 15.56
C LYS A 321 -25.72 -5.99 15.35
N ASP A 322 -26.83 -6.11 16.07
CA ASP A 322 -27.91 -5.11 16.16
C ASP A 322 -28.37 -5.03 17.62
N VAL A 323 -28.10 -3.89 18.25
CA VAL A 323 -28.43 -3.59 19.65
C VAL A 323 -29.93 -3.47 19.85
N ASP A 324 -30.64 -2.82 18.93
CA ASP A 324 -32.08 -2.52 19.07
C ASP A 324 -32.90 -3.81 18.98
N GLN A 325 -32.52 -4.69 18.04
CA GLN A 325 -33.14 -6.00 17.86
C GLN A 325 -32.54 -7.09 18.77
N LYS A 326 -31.47 -6.78 19.52
CA LYS A 326 -30.71 -7.73 20.36
C LYS A 326 -30.23 -8.97 19.59
N LEU A 327 -29.83 -8.77 18.33
CA LEU A 327 -29.31 -9.87 17.51
C LEU A 327 -27.83 -10.11 17.84
N PRO A 328 -27.42 -11.36 18.14
CA PRO A 328 -26.06 -11.65 18.55
C PRO A 328 -25.08 -11.46 17.38
N MET A 329 -23.89 -10.95 17.70
CA MET A 329 -22.75 -10.96 16.80
C MET A 329 -22.19 -12.38 16.67
N THR A 330 -21.80 -12.80 15.47
CA THR A 330 -21.13 -14.10 15.24
C THR A 330 -19.80 -13.89 14.51
N ALA A 331 -18.99 -14.96 14.39
CA ALA A 331 -17.79 -14.92 13.55
C ALA A 331 -18.11 -14.80 12.04
N ASP A 332 -19.35 -15.08 11.66
CA ASP A 332 -19.86 -15.09 10.30
C ASP A 332 -20.59 -13.79 9.94
N THR A 333 -20.87 -12.92 10.91
CA THR A 333 -21.51 -11.63 10.66
C THR A 333 -20.64 -10.79 9.73
N LEU A 334 -21.26 -10.17 8.70
CA LEU A 334 -20.59 -9.25 7.79
C LEU A 334 -20.43 -7.86 8.41
N LEU A 335 -19.20 -7.35 8.36
CA LEU A 335 -18.83 -6.00 8.74
C LEU A 335 -18.00 -5.37 7.61
N ALA A 336 -18.12 -4.05 7.45
CA ALA A 336 -17.24 -3.31 6.56
C ALA A 336 -15.80 -3.30 7.13
N ILE A 337 -14.84 -3.85 6.40
CA ILE A 337 -13.44 -3.94 6.88
C ILE A 337 -12.61 -2.69 6.57
N GLY A 338 -13.22 -1.70 5.92
CA GLY A 338 -12.60 -0.42 5.61
C GLY A 338 -11.25 -0.59 4.93
N SER A 339 -10.25 0.14 5.42
CA SER A 339 -8.93 0.17 4.79
C SER A 339 -8.14 -1.15 4.80
N CYS A 340 -8.58 -2.21 5.51
CA CYS A 340 -8.02 -3.56 5.29
C CYS A 340 -8.14 -4.01 3.82
N THR A 341 -9.11 -3.46 3.09
CA THR A 341 -9.27 -3.61 1.62
C THR A 341 -7.99 -3.32 0.84
N LYS A 342 -7.15 -2.39 1.31
CA LYS A 342 -5.89 -2.02 0.65
C LYS A 342 -4.96 -3.21 0.46
N ALA A 343 -4.92 -4.12 1.42
CA ALA A 343 -4.10 -5.33 1.36
C ALA A 343 -4.62 -6.33 0.32
N PHE A 344 -5.94 -6.39 0.08
CA PHE A 344 -6.52 -7.16 -1.02
C PHE A 344 -6.11 -6.56 -2.36
N THR A 345 -6.20 -5.23 -2.50
CA THR A 345 -5.77 -4.52 -3.70
C THR A 345 -4.30 -4.78 -4.03
N THR A 346 -3.40 -4.74 -3.04
CA THR A 346 -1.98 -4.98 -3.29
C THR A 346 -1.66 -6.45 -3.56
N ALA A 347 -2.35 -7.40 -2.92
CA ALA A 347 -2.25 -8.82 -3.23
C ALA A 347 -2.70 -9.14 -4.67
N THR A 348 -3.80 -8.53 -5.13
CA THR A 348 -4.26 -8.66 -6.52
C THR A 348 -3.25 -8.08 -7.50
N ILE A 349 -2.71 -6.89 -7.23
CA ILE A 349 -1.65 -6.30 -8.08
C ILE A 349 -0.40 -7.19 -8.07
N ALA A 350 -0.01 -7.75 -6.92
CA ALA A 350 1.12 -8.66 -6.82
C ALA A 350 0.94 -9.92 -7.69
N SER A 351 -0.26 -10.49 -7.74
CA SER A 351 -0.54 -11.62 -8.63
C SER A 351 -0.39 -11.24 -10.10
N LEU A 352 -0.77 -10.02 -10.49
CA LEU A 352 -0.55 -9.51 -11.85
C LEU A 352 0.93 -9.26 -12.14
N VAL A 353 1.72 -8.88 -11.13
CA VAL A 353 3.19 -8.79 -11.22
C VAL A 353 3.81 -10.18 -11.43
N GLU A 354 3.37 -11.21 -10.71
CA GLU A 354 3.83 -12.59 -10.94
C GLU A 354 3.54 -13.10 -12.36
N GLN A 355 2.44 -12.64 -12.95
CA GLN A 355 2.03 -12.94 -14.32
C GLN A 355 2.78 -12.11 -15.38
N GLY A 356 3.63 -11.16 -14.96
CA GLY A 356 4.36 -10.25 -15.85
C GLY A 356 3.50 -9.18 -16.52
N LEU A 357 2.26 -8.98 -16.07
CA LEU A 357 1.33 -7.98 -16.62
C LEU A 357 1.58 -6.59 -16.02
N LEU A 358 2.05 -6.54 -14.78
CA LEU A 358 2.45 -5.32 -14.07
C LEU A 358 3.87 -5.46 -13.51
N ASP A 359 4.43 -4.35 -13.08
CA ASP A 359 5.73 -4.24 -12.43
C ASP A 359 5.63 -3.15 -11.37
N TRP A 360 6.08 -3.45 -10.15
CA TRP A 360 6.03 -2.55 -9.01
C TRP A 360 6.81 -1.25 -9.24
N ASP A 361 7.91 -1.33 -9.99
CA ASP A 361 8.91 -0.28 -10.14
C ASP A 361 8.90 0.36 -11.53
N ARG A 362 8.03 -0.13 -12.44
CA ARG A 362 7.75 0.57 -13.69
C ARG A 362 6.92 1.83 -13.44
N PRO A 363 7.26 2.98 -14.05
CA PRO A 363 6.47 4.19 -13.96
C PRO A 363 5.02 3.98 -14.46
N VAL A 364 4.05 4.48 -13.70
CA VAL A 364 2.61 4.23 -13.97
C VAL A 364 2.17 4.79 -15.32
N HIS A 365 2.76 5.90 -15.77
CA HIS A 365 2.43 6.49 -17.06
C HIS A 365 2.72 5.55 -18.26
N GLN A 366 3.51 4.49 -18.07
CA GLN A 366 3.74 3.48 -19.12
C GLN A 366 2.56 2.51 -19.26
N TYR A 367 1.76 2.31 -18.21
CA TYR A 367 0.50 1.55 -18.27
C TYR A 367 -0.70 2.46 -18.57
N TRP A 368 -0.60 3.73 -18.19
CA TRP A 368 -1.64 4.73 -18.34
C TRP A 368 -1.04 6.04 -18.87
N PRO A 369 -0.89 6.22 -20.20
CA PRO A 369 -0.22 7.38 -20.80
C PRO A 369 -0.78 8.75 -20.41
N ASP A 370 -2.08 8.83 -20.12
CA ASP A 370 -2.77 10.06 -19.71
C ASP A 370 -2.73 10.31 -18.19
N PHE A 371 -2.07 9.43 -17.42
CA PHE A 371 -1.94 9.60 -15.97
C PHE A 371 -1.12 10.85 -15.64
N ARG A 372 -1.65 11.71 -14.78
CA ARG A 372 -1.00 12.94 -14.31
C ARG A 372 -1.17 13.07 -12.81
N ILE A 373 -0.13 13.55 -12.15
CA ILE A 373 -0.20 14.22 -10.85
C ILE A 373 0.23 15.66 -11.03
N VAL A 374 -0.04 16.52 -10.04
CA VAL A 374 0.15 17.97 -10.18
C VAL A 374 1.56 18.40 -10.61
N ASP A 375 2.58 17.61 -10.25
CA ASP A 375 3.95 17.82 -10.71
C ASP A 375 4.26 16.95 -11.94
N PRO A 376 4.51 17.56 -13.13
CA PRO A 376 4.88 16.83 -14.33
C PRO A 376 6.17 16.02 -14.18
N ALA A 377 7.13 16.48 -13.36
CA ALA A 377 8.37 15.75 -13.15
C ALA A 377 8.11 14.47 -12.35
N THR A 378 7.37 14.55 -11.24
CA THR A 378 7.00 13.35 -10.46
C THR A 378 6.14 12.37 -11.26
N THR A 379 5.29 12.86 -12.17
CA THR A 379 4.50 12.00 -13.08
C THR A 379 5.37 11.01 -13.87
N GLN A 380 6.60 11.39 -14.24
CA GLN A 380 7.51 10.52 -15.01
C GLN A 380 8.11 9.37 -14.19
N PHE A 381 8.09 9.44 -12.86
CA PHE A 381 8.84 8.50 -12.01
C PHE A 381 7.97 7.75 -11.00
N VAL A 382 6.73 8.18 -10.76
CA VAL A 382 5.85 7.54 -9.79
C VAL A 382 5.46 6.14 -10.24
N THR A 383 5.66 5.17 -9.35
CA THR A 383 5.43 3.74 -9.61
C THR A 383 4.25 3.21 -8.79
N LEU A 384 3.79 1.99 -9.11
CA LEU A 384 2.79 1.30 -8.29
C LEU A 384 3.29 1.13 -6.85
N ARG A 385 4.58 0.81 -6.66
CA ARG A 385 5.21 0.72 -5.33
C ARG A 385 5.09 2.02 -4.57
N ASP A 386 5.29 3.18 -5.22
CA ASP A 386 5.17 4.49 -4.58
C ASP A 386 3.74 4.76 -4.09
N MET A 387 2.74 4.41 -4.91
CA MET A 387 1.32 4.60 -4.62
C MET A 387 0.86 3.76 -3.43
N VAL A 388 1.17 2.46 -3.42
CA VAL A 388 0.64 1.52 -2.42
C VAL A 388 1.46 1.46 -1.12
N SER A 389 2.52 2.25 -1.03
CA SER A 389 3.34 2.40 0.18
C SER A 389 3.31 3.80 0.79
N HIS A 390 2.36 4.64 0.35
CA HIS A 390 2.12 5.99 0.90
C HIS A 390 3.34 6.90 0.82
N ARG A 391 4.11 6.81 -0.28
CA ARG A 391 5.33 7.60 -0.46
C ARG A 391 5.30 8.49 -1.70
N THR A 392 4.11 8.82 -2.20
CA THR A 392 3.94 9.80 -3.30
C THR A 392 4.09 11.25 -2.84
N GLY A 393 3.99 11.50 -1.52
CA GLY A 393 3.98 12.84 -0.94
C GLY A 393 2.59 13.49 -0.90
N LEU A 394 1.56 12.82 -1.44
CA LEU A 394 0.18 13.28 -1.39
C LEU A 394 -0.43 13.03 0.01
N PRO A 395 -1.00 14.07 0.65
CA PRO A 395 -1.90 13.96 1.81
C PRO A 395 -3.15 13.13 1.55
N ARG A 396 -4.03 12.98 2.54
CA ARG A 396 -5.25 12.18 2.42
C ARG A 396 -6.19 12.68 1.31
N HIS A 397 -6.46 13.99 1.29
CA HIS A 397 -7.42 14.64 0.39
C HIS A 397 -8.84 14.03 0.45
N ASP A 398 -9.22 13.43 1.58
CA ASP A 398 -10.43 12.60 1.67
C ASP A 398 -11.73 13.39 1.44
N LEU A 399 -11.75 14.69 1.76
CA LEU A 399 -12.93 15.51 1.51
C LEU A 399 -13.32 15.58 0.03
N MET A 400 -12.38 15.35 -0.89
CA MET A 400 -12.68 15.26 -2.33
C MET A 400 -13.81 14.29 -2.66
N TRP A 401 -13.85 13.14 -1.97
CA TRP A 401 -14.79 12.05 -2.24
C TRP A 401 -15.75 11.80 -1.06
N PHE A 402 -15.45 12.28 0.14
CA PHE A 402 -16.24 11.96 1.33
C PHE A 402 -17.66 12.54 1.30
N ALA A 403 -17.82 13.70 0.66
CA ALA A 403 -19.07 14.46 0.68
C ALA A 403 -20.07 14.06 -0.41
N GLY A 404 -19.84 12.97 -1.15
CA GLY A 404 -20.78 12.44 -2.11
C GLY A 404 -20.25 11.25 -2.89
N GLU A 405 -21.14 10.52 -3.56
CA GLU A 405 -20.77 9.37 -4.39
C GLU A 405 -20.18 9.84 -5.72
N LEU A 406 -18.89 10.17 -5.74
CA LEU A 406 -18.18 10.45 -6.98
C LEU A 406 -17.87 9.13 -7.71
N PRO A 407 -18.19 9.03 -9.02
CA PRO A 407 -17.74 7.90 -9.83
C PRO A 407 -16.21 7.79 -9.78
N ARG A 408 -15.68 6.55 -9.79
CA ARG A 408 -14.23 6.28 -9.80
C ARG A 408 -13.49 7.09 -10.86
N ALA A 409 -14.07 7.21 -12.06
CA ALA A 409 -13.50 7.99 -13.16
C ALA A 409 -13.34 9.49 -12.83
N GLU A 410 -14.26 10.07 -12.05
CA GLU A 410 -14.20 11.47 -11.64
C GLU A 410 -13.14 11.69 -10.55
N ILE A 411 -13.02 10.77 -9.59
CA ILE A 411 -11.94 10.75 -8.59
C ILE A 411 -10.58 10.73 -9.29
N LEU A 412 -10.43 9.85 -10.29
CA LEU A 412 -9.18 9.69 -11.04
C LEU A 412 -8.81 10.93 -11.87
N LYS A 413 -9.80 11.64 -12.46
CA LYS A 413 -9.55 12.91 -13.17
C LYS A 413 -9.03 13.99 -12.24
N ARG A 414 -9.44 13.98 -10.97
CA ARG A 414 -9.04 15.02 -10.01
C ARG A 414 -7.65 14.82 -9.40
N VAL A 415 -7.04 13.64 -9.60
CA VAL A 415 -5.70 13.32 -9.10
C VAL A 415 -4.66 14.34 -9.57
N GLU A 416 -4.79 14.86 -10.79
CA GLU A 416 -3.86 15.86 -11.35
C GLU A 416 -3.88 17.20 -10.59
N PHE A 417 -4.91 17.48 -9.81
CA PHE A 417 -5.05 18.73 -9.06
C PHE A 417 -4.64 18.62 -7.58
N LEU A 418 -4.32 17.42 -7.10
CA LEU A 418 -4.00 17.17 -5.70
C LEU A 418 -2.59 17.70 -5.35
N GLN A 419 -2.53 18.60 -4.38
CA GLN A 419 -1.26 19.19 -3.93
C GLN A 419 -0.51 18.22 -3.00
N PRO A 420 0.81 18.00 -3.19
CA PRO A 420 1.64 17.24 -2.27
C PRO A 420 2.03 18.08 -1.04
N ALA A 421 2.23 17.41 0.10
CA ALA A 421 2.82 18.00 1.30
C ALA A 421 4.32 17.72 1.42
N ALA A 422 4.86 16.84 0.56
CA ALA A 422 6.28 16.53 0.48
C ALA A 422 6.66 16.06 -0.94
N PRO A 423 7.92 16.23 -1.35
CA PRO A 423 8.50 15.50 -2.48
C PRO A 423 8.28 13.98 -2.41
N ILE A 424 8.20 13.35 -3.58
CA ILE A 424 8.08 11.89 -3.72
C ILE A 424 9.20 11.16 -2.94
N ARG A 425 8.84 10.04 -2.30
CA ARG A 425 9.69 9.16 -1.48
C ARG A 425 10.31 9.79 -0.24
N GLN A 426 10.07 11.07 0.05
CA GLN A 426 10.69 11.74 1.20
C GLN A 426 10.00 11.43 2.53
N LYS A 427 8.67 11.28 2.53
CA LYS A 427 7.87 11.07 3.75
C LYS A 427 6.79 10.03 3.51
N TRP A 428 6.49 9.27 4.57
CA TRP A 428 5.30 8.43 4.61
C TRP A 428 4.08 9.31 4.91
N ILE A 429 3.14 9.37 3.97
CA ILE A 429 1.94 10.18 4.07
C ILE A 429 0.75 9.37 3.57
N TYR A 430 -0.12 8.97 4.49
CA TYR A 430 -1.26 8.12 4.18
C TYR A 430 -2.22 8.76 3.17
N ASN A 431 -2.51 8.08 2.06
CA ASN A 431 -3.45 8.54 1.05
C ASN A 431 -4.31 7.39 0.48
N ASN A 432 -5.63 7.57 0.50
CA ASN A 432 -6.58 6.58 -0.02
C ASN A 432 -6.64 6.56 -1.55
N ILE A 433 -6.58 7.73 -2.17
CA ILE A 433 -6.79 7.93 -3.61
C ILE A 433 -5.72 7.23 -4.45
N MET A 434 -4.50 7.07 -3.94
CA MET A 434 -3.40 6.38 -4.60
C MET A 434 -3.62 4.86 -4.67
N PHE A 435 -4.38 4.27 -3.75
CA PHE A 435 -4.79 2.86 -3.88
C PHE A 435 -5.82 2.67 -4.99
N VAL A 436 -6.77 3.61 -5.12
CA VAL A 436 -7.73 3.65 -6.23
C VAL A 436 -7.00 3.86 -7.56
N THR A 437 -5.99 4.73 -7.57
CA THR A 437 -5.17 5.03 -8.75
C THR A 437 -4.33 3.82 -9.17
N ALA A 438 -3.71 3.11 -8.21
CA ALA A 438 -2.96 1.89 -8.48
C ALA A 438 -3.85 0.77 -9.03
N ALA A 439 -5.05 0.59 -8.46
CA ALA A 439 -6.03 -0.35 -9.00
C ALA A 439 -6.46 0.05 -10.42
N ALA A 440 -6.68 1.33 -10.69
CA ALA A 440 -7.06 1.82 -12.01
C ALA A 440 -5.97 1.58 -13.09
N ALA A 441 -4.69 1.52 -12.71
CA ALA A 441 -3.62 1.09 -13.59
C ALA A 441 -3.70 -0.42 -13.89
N ALA A 442 -4.02 -1.24 -12.89
CA ALA A 442 -4.26 -2.67 -13.07
C ALA A 442 -5.49 -2.96 -13.95
N GLU A 443 -6.57 -2.20 -13.79
CA GLU A 443 -7.76 -2.30 -14.64
C GLU A 443 -7.42 -2.00 -16.10
N ARG A 444 -6.62 -0.96 -16.36
CA ARG A 444 -6.16 -0.62 -17.72
C ARG A 444 -5.25 -1.67 -18.33
N ALA A 445 -4.36 -2.26 -17.53
CA ALA A 445 -3.44 -3.29 -18.00
C ALA A 445 -4.15 -4.61 -18.36
N THR A 446 -5.32 -4.87 -17.76
CA THR A 446 -6.01 -6.17 -17.88
C THR A 446 -7.36 -6.10 -18.61
N GLY A 447 -7.97 -4.93 -18.69
CA GLY A 447 -9.34 -4.73 -19.18
C GLY A 447 -10.43 -5.19 -18.21
N LYS A 448 -10.08 -5.60 -16.98
CA LYS A 448 -11.00 -6.11 -15.95
C LYS A 448 -11.20 -5.06 -14.85
N SER A 449 -12.37 -5.05 -14.22
CA SER A 449 -12.58 -4.19 -13.06
C SER A 449 -11.79 -4.68 -11.85
N TRP A 450 -11.49 -3.79 -10.90
CA TRP A 450 -10.87 -4.16 -9.63
C TRP A 450 -11.67 -5.24 -8.89
N GLU A 451 -13.00 -5.14 -8.89
CA GLU A 451 -13.91 -6.10 -8.27
C GLU A 451 -13.73 -7.49 -8.89
N GLU A 452 -13.67 -7.59 -10.22
CA GLU A 452 -13.44 -8.85 -10.92
C GLU A 452 -12.05 -9.41 -10.61
N LEU A 453 -11.02 -8.55 -10.61
CA LEU A 453 -9.65 -8.94 -10.30
C LEU A 453 -9.52 -9.49 -8.87
N VAL A 454 -10.06 -8.79 -7.87
CA VAL A 454 -10.03 -9.25 -6.47
C VAL A 454 -10.81 -10.55 -6.30
N ARG A 455 -12.02 -10.64 -6.88
CA ARG A 455 -12.86 -11.82 -6.78
C ARG A 455 -12.17 -13.06 -7.35
N THR A 456 -11.70 -12.97 -8.58
CA THR A 456 -11.10 -14.12 -9.30
C THR A 456 -9.69 -14.48 -8.83
N THR A 457 -8.95 -13.53 -8.27
CA THR A 457 -7.58 -13.75 -7.80
C THR A 457 -7.55 -14.22 -6.34
N ILE A 458 -8.44 -13.69 -5.49
CA ILE A 458 -8.37 -13.88 -4.04
C ILE A 458 -9.64 -14.54 -3.48
N LEU A 459 -10.82 -13.97 -3.71
CA LEU A 459 -12.02 -14.39 -2.99
C LEU A 459 -12.49 -15.80 -3.38
N ASP A 460 -12.62 -16.07 -4.69
CA ASP A 460 -13.08 -17.38 -5.16
C ASP A 460 -12.06 -18.49 -4.80
N PRO A 461 -10.73 -18.30 -5.03
CA PRO A 461 -9.72 -19.29 -4.61
C PRO A 461 -9.68 -19.60 -3.11
N LEU A 462 -9.99 -18.62 -2.26
CA LEU A 462 -10.05 -18.79 -0.80
C LEU A 462 -11.44 -19.16 -0.27
N ALA A 463 -12.40 -19.37 -1.18
CA ALA A 463 -13.80 -19.65 -0.84
C ALA A 463 -14.46 -18.59 0.07
N MET A 464 -14.08 -17.32 -0.07
CA MET A 464 -14.66 -16.18 0.64
C MET A 464 -15.95 -15.71 -0.05
N LYS A 465 -16.98 -16.56 0.00
CA LYS A 465 -18.22 -16.45 -0.80
C LYS A 465 -19.15 -15.30 -0.37
N ARG A 466 -19.11 -14.89 0.90
CA ARG A 466 -19.97 -13.81 1.44
C ARG A 466 -19.27 -12.45 1.42
N THR A 467 -17.95 -12.44 1.26
CA THR A 467 -17.16 -11.23 1.08
C THR A 467 -17.57 -10.52 -0.22
N ASN A 468 -17.91 -9.24 -0.10
CA ASN A 468 -18.44 -8.41 -1.18
C ASN A 468 -17.88 -6.97 -1.15
N PHE A 469 -18.29 -6.14 -2.10
CA PHE A 469 -17.70 -4.81 -2.35
C PHE A 469 -18.68 -3.65 -2.13
N HIS A 470 -19.94 -3.92 -1.80
CA HIS A 470 -21.02 -2.94 -1.82
C HIS A 470 -21.88 -3.03 -0.56
N ILE A 471 -22.30 -1.88 -0.02
CA ILE A 471 -23.17 -1.84 1.16
C ILE A 471 -24.52 -2.50 0.84
N ALA A 472 -25.04 -2.31 -0.36
CA ALA A 472 -26.28 -2.96 -0.80
C ALA A 472 -26.21 -4.49 -0.71
N GLU A 473 -25.09 -5.10 -1.12
CA GLU A 473 -24.88 -6.55 -1.00
C GLU A 473 -24.74 -6.99 0.46
N MET A 474 -23.98 -6.25 1.27
CA MET A 474 -23.84 -6.54 2.71
C MET A 474 -25.19 -6.50 3.43
N THR A 475 -25.99 -5.45 3.22
CA THR A 475 -27.27 -5.27 3.91
C THR A 475 -28.38 -6.21 3.43
N ALA A 476 -28.24 -6.80 2.23
CA ALA A 476 -29.13 -7.84 1.74
C ALA A 476 -28.89 -9.21 2.43
N ASP A 477 -27.72 -9.40 3.03
CA ASP A 477 -27.41 -10.62 3.78
C ASP A 477 -28.09 -10.58 5.17
N PRO A 478 -28.78 -11.65 5.61
CA PRO A 478 -29.46 -11.68 6.90
C PRO A 478 -28.50 -11.64 8.12
N ASP A 479 -27.21 -11.89 7.92
CA ASP A 479 -26.18 -11.82 8.95
C ASP A 479 -25.16 -10.72 8.66
N HIS A 480 -25.62 -9.47 8.71
CA HIS A 480 -24.81 -8.25 8.70
C HIS A 480 -24.94 -7.47 10.01
N ALA A 481 -23.93 -6.65 10.33
CA ALA A 481 -23.94 -5.79 11.50
C ALA A 481 -24.41 -4.36 11.18
N VAL A 482 -25.18 -3.79 12.10
CA VAL A 482 -25.48 -2.36 12.16
C VAL A 482 -24.27 -1.63 12.75
N GLY A 483 -23.85 -0.56 12.08
CA GLY A 483 -22.74 0.29 12.52
C GLY A 483 -23.19 1.33 13.54
N TYR A 484 -22.39 1.58 14.57
CA TYR A 484 -22.71 2.54 15.62
C TYR A 484 -21.72 3.70 15.74
N HIS A 485 -22.26 4.86 16.06
CA HIS A 485 -21.59 5.97 16.71
C HIS A 485 -21.57 5.77 18.23
N ASP A 486 -20.72 6.54 18.90
CA ASP A 486 -20.64 6.67 20.35
C ASP A 486 -20.00 5.46 21.07
N LYS A 487 -19.12 5.77 22.02
CA LYS A 487 -18.42 4.80 22.87
C LYS A 487 -19.27 4.38 24.07
N GLY A 488 -20.58 4.25 23.88
CA GLY A 488 -21.54 4.08 24.97
C GLY A 488 -21.43 5.20 26.03
N LYS A 489 -21.09 6.44 25.61
CA LYS A 489 -20.91 7.60 26.49
C LYS A 489 -22.13 8.50 26.55
N SER A 490 -23.01 8.49 25.55
CA SER A 490 -24.26 9.24 25.63
C SER A 490 -25.24 8.59 26.60
N LYS A 491 -26.04 9.44 27.23
CA LYS A 491 -27.16 9.01 28.08
C LYS A 491 -28.25 8.28 27.28
N ASP A 492 -28.22 8.38 25.95
CA ASP A 492 -29.22 7.84 25.03
C ASP A 492 -28.84 6.44 24.48
N GLY A 493 -27.68 5.88 24.88
CA GLY A 493 -27.18 4.59 24.38
C GLY A 493 -26.41 4.70 23.06
N PHE A 494 -26.28 3.57 22.36
CA PHE A 494 -25.61 3.51 21.06
C PHE A 494 -26.45 4.18 19.98
N LYS A 495 -25.85 5.04 19.15
CA LYS A 495 -26.56 5.72 18.06
C LYS A 495 -26.16 5.08 16.74
N VAL A 496 -27.13 4.66 15.94
CA VAL A 496 -26.86 4.09 14.61
C VAL A 496 -26.10 5.11 13.77
N LYS A 497 -25.01 4.66 13.14
CA LYS A 497 -24.25 5.41 12.14
C LYS A 497 -24.70 4.92 10.76
N PRO A 498 -25.30 5.78 9.92
CA PRO A 498 -25.70 5.39 8.58
C PRO A 498 -24.51 4.84 7.78
N TYR A 499 -24.75 3.80 6.99
CA TYR A 499 -23.74 3.31 6.06
C TYR A 499 -23.38 4.37 5.03
N ARG A 500 -22.14 4.32 4.54
CA ARG A 500 -21.68 5.14 3.43
C ARG A 500 -21.28 4.24 2.27
N GLU A 501 -21.94 4.40 1.13
CA GLU A 501 -21.51 3.77 -0.10
C GLU A 501 -20.29 4.52 -0.65
N ILE A 502 -19.21 3.77 -0.91
CA ILE A 502 -17.92 4.32 -1.33
C ILE A 502 -17.39 3.60 -2.58
N ALA A 503 -18.28 3.15 -3.47
CA ALA A 503 -17.96 2.45 -4.72
C ALA A 503 -16.85 3.12 -5.56
N GLY A 504 -16.84 4.46 -5.63
CA GLY A 504 -15.79 5.22 -6.31
C GLY A 504 -14.39 5.02 -5.70
N MET A 505 -14.34 4.73 -4.40
CA MET A 505 -13.14 4.46 -3.60
C MET A 505 -12.92 2.97 -3.28
N ALA A 506 -13.63 2.06 -3.96
CA ALA A 506 -13.65 0.65 -3.57
C ALA A 506 -12.29 -0.01 -3.33
N PRO A 507 -11.26 0.20 -4.18
CA PRO A 507 -9.93 -0.36 -3.96
C PRO A 507 -9.23 0.08 -2.67
N ALA A 508 -9.71 1.14 -2.02
CA ALA A 508 -9.15 1.66 -0.79
C ALA A 508 -9.93 1.25 0.46
N GLY A 509 -11.19 0.77 0.35
CA GLY A 509 -12.02 0.66 1.55
C GLY A 509 -13.35 -0.12 1.52
N SER A 510 -13.84 -0.60 0.37
CA SER A 510 -15.24 -1.07 0.29
C SER A 510 -15.49 -2.56 0.57
N ILE A 511 -14.46 -3.35 0.92
CA ILE A 511 -14.72 -4.77 1.22
C ILE A 511 -15.55 -4.89 2.51
N ASN A 512 -16.58 -5.73 2.44
CA ASN A 512 -17.34 -6.22 3.58
C ASN A 512 -17.04 -7.72 3.73
N SER A 513 -16.69 -8.16 4.94
CA SER A 513 -16.29 -9.56 5.19
C SER A 513 -16.64 -9.97 6.63
N SER A 514 -16.42 -11.25 6.94
CA SER A 514 -16.60 -11.82 8.29
C SER A 514 -15.26 -12.21 8.90
N ALA A 515 -15.20 -12.36 10.22
CA ALA A 515 -13.98 -12.82 10.89
C ALA A 515 -13.57 -14.22 10.41
N ARG A 516 -14.55 -15.09 10.11
CA ARG A 516 -14.29 -16.44 9.59
C ARG A 516 -13.68 -16.42 8.20
N GLU A 517 -14.21 -15.66 7.25
CA GLU A 517 -13.63 -15.59 5.90
C GLU A 517 -12.26 -14.89 5.90
N MET A 518 -12.09 -13.88 6.75
CA MET A 518 -10.78 -13.26 6.98
C MET A 518 -9.74 -14.23 7.56
N ALA A 519 -10.14 -15.34 8.20
CA ALA A 519 -9.19 -16.36 8.63
C ALA A 519 -8.56 -17.13 7.45
N ALA A 520 -9.32 -17.37 6.38
CA ALA A 520 -8.77 -17.93 5.13
C ALA A 520 -7.77 -16.96 4.48
N TRP A 521 -8.08 -15.67 4.50
CA TRP A 521 -7.17 -14.61 4.08
C TRP A 521 -5.86 -14.57 4.90
N MET A 522 -5.94 -14.73 6.23
CA MET A 522 -4.75 -14.83 7.08
C MET A 522 -3.91 -16.06 6.73
N ASN A 523 -4.54 -17.22 6.49
CA ASN A 523 -3.84 -18.45 6.10
C ASN A 523 -3.08 -18.33 4.75
N LEU A 524 -3.61 -17.58 3.78
CA LEU A 524 -2.86 -17.23 2.57
C LEU A 524 -1.58 -16.48 2.93
N HIS A 525 -1.68 -15.42 3.74
CA HIS A 525 -0.55 -14.57 4.11
C HIS A 525 0.46 -15.21 5.08
N LEU A 526 0.05 -16.25 5.81
CA LEU A 526 0.96 -17.10 6.60
C LEU A 526 1.59 -18.21 5.74
N GLY A 527 1.19 -18.34 4.46
CA GLY A 527 1.79 -19.26 3.50
C GLY A 527 1.24 -20.69 3.53
N HIS A 528 0.06 -20.89 4.13
CA HIS A 528 -0.63 -22.19 4.22
C HIS A 528 -1.53 -22.50 3.03
N THR A 529 -2.04 -21.47 2.35
CA THR A 529 -3.02 -21.62 1.26
C THR A 529 -2.57 -20.86 0.01
N THR A 530 -1.34 -21.10 -0.44
CA THR A 530 -0.79 -20.40 -1.64
C THR A 530 -1.34 -20.93 -2.96
N LYS A 531 -2.08 -22.04 -2.93
CA LYS A 531 -2.74 -22.65 -4.09
C LYS A 531 -4.23 -22.81 -3.85
N ALA A 532 -5.01 -22.57 -4.88
CA ALA A 532 -6.43 -22.85 -4.93
C ALA A 532 -6.70 -24.36 -4.95
N SER A 533 -7.96 -24.76 -4.73
CA SER A 533 -8.38 -26.17 -4.72
C SER A 533 -8.15 -26.89 -6.06
N ASP A 534 -8.09 -26.15 -7.17
CA ASP A 534 -7.79 -26.67 -8.51
C ASP A 534 -6.28 -26.74 -8.81
N GLY A 535 -5.44 -26.40 -7.83
CA GLY A 535 -3.97 -26.41 -7.93
C GLY A 535 -3.35 -25.13 -8.50
N LYS A 536 -4.16 -24.15 -8.93
CA LYS A 536 -3.65 -22.86 -9.42
C LYS A 536 -3.00 -22.05 -8.30
N GLU A 537 -1.81 -21.51 -8.53
CA GLU A 537 -1.15 -20.62 -7.56
C GLU A 537 -1.95 -19.31 -7.40
N ILE A 538 -2.23 -18.94 -6.15
CA ILE A 538 -2.86 -17.68 -5.77
C ILE A 538 -1.78 -16.59 -5.69
N LEU A 539 -0.80 -16.81 -4.81
CA LEU A 539 0.40 -15.98 -4.62
C LEU A 539 1.54 -16.84 -4.08
N ARG A 540 2.75 -16.69 -4.65
CA ARG A 540 3.94 -17.39 -4.16
C ARG A 540 4.36 -16.85 -2.79
N LYS A 541 5.00 -17.70 -1.97
CA LYS A 541 5.57 -17.31 -0.67
C LYS A 541 6.55 -16.13 -0.77
N SER A 542 7.36 -16.07 -1.82
CA SER A 542 8.29 -14.96 -2.07
C SER A 542 7.57 -13.62 -2.26
N THR A 543 6.41 -13.66 -2.93
CA THR A 543 5.58 -12.49 -3.23
C THR A 543 4.84 -12.02 -1.98
N ILE A 544 4.35 -12.95 -1.17
CA ILE A 544 3.80 -12.64 0.16
C ILE A 544 4.87 -11.95 1.03
N ALA A 545 6.10 -12.47 1.02
CA ALA A 545 7.21 -11.83 1.73
C ALA A 545 7.51 -10.42 1.21
N GLU A 546 7.46 -10.18 -0.11
CA GLU A 546 7.59 -8.84 -0.70
C GLU A 546 6.48 -7.89 -0.22
N LEU A 547 5.22 -8.33 -0.24
CA LEU A 547 4.07 -7.54 0.23
C LEU A 547 4.23 -7.08 1.68
N HIS A 548 4.92 -7.88 2.49
CA HIS A 548 5.16 -7.64 3.91
C HIS A 548 6.46 -6.89 4.21
N ASN A 549 7.35 -6.69 3.23
CA ASN A 549 8.65 -6.04 3.45
C ASN A 549 8.49 -4.51 3.48
N PRO A 550 8.89 -3.83 4.57
CA PRO A 550 8.78 -2.37 4.65
C PRO A 550 9.58 -1.68 3.53
N VAL A 551 8.94 -0.74 2.83
CA VAL A 551 9.56 0.09 1.79
C VAL A 551 9.60 1.58 2.15
N MET A 552 8.97 1.95 3.28
CA MET A 552 8.97 3.30 3.82
C MET A 552 8.91 3.29 5.35
N ILE A 553 9.66 4.16 6.02
CA ILE A 553 9.53 4.37 7.47
C ILE A 553 8.29 5.23 7.74
N ALA A 554 7.34 4.68 8.50
CA ALA A 554 6.06 5.32 8.81
C ALA A 554 6.09 6.11 10.14
N GLY A 555 7.14 5.95 10.95
CA GLY A 555 7.33 6.71 12.19
C GLY A 555 8.80 6.80 12.60
N GLY A 556 9.40 7.99 12.44
CA GLY A 556 10.74 8.30 12.93
C GLY A 556 10.70 8.94 14.32
N ASN A 557 10.43 8.17 15.36
CA ASN A 557 10.78 8.50 16.76
C ASN A 557 10.41 7.33 17.68
N VAL A 558 11.27 6.32 17.67
CA VAL A 558 11.20 5.14 18.55
C VAL A 558 11.49 5.52 20.03
N ALA A 559 11.97 6.74 20.29
CA ALA A 559 12.38 7.19 21.63
C ALA A 559 11.28 7.88 22.46
N GLN A 560 10.08 8.14 21.92
CA GLN A 560 9.05 8.97 22.61
C GLN A 560 7.73 8.26 22.94
N ASN A 561 7.56 6.98 22.57
CA ASN A 561 6.35 6.23 22.93
C ASN A 561 6.61 5.27 24.11
N GLU A 562 5.61 5.12 24.97
CA GLU A 562 5.55 4.13 26.06
C GLU A 562 5.66 2.67 25.57
N ARG A 563 5.54 2.46 24.25
CA ARG A 563 5.83 1.22 23.52
C ARG A 563 7.34 1.05 23.31
N LYS A 564 8.10 1.00 24.41
CA LYS A 564 9.57 0.83 24.38
C LYS A 564 10.01 -0.48 23.70
N ASP A 565 9.08 -1.40 23.55
CA ASP A 565 9.22 -2.75 23.01
C ASP A 565 8.86 -2.85 21.51
N VAL A 566 8.40 -1.76 20.89
CA VAL A 566 8.08 -1.74 19.45
C VAL A 566 9.06 -0.85 18.70
N HIS A 567 9.71 -1.44 17.70
CA HIS A 567 10.72 -0.81 16.86
C HIS A 567 10.35 -0.89 15.38
N ASP A 568 11.10 -0.15 14.55
CA ASP A 568 11.06 -0.23 13.09
C ASP A 568 9.66 -0.10 12.48
N LEU A 569 8.91 0.92 12.93
CA LEU A 569 7.59 1.26 12.39
C LEU A 569 7.69 1.65 10.91
N GLY A 570 7.46 0.68 10.05
CA GLY A 570 7.51 0.79 8.60
C GLY A 570 6.16 0.51 7.94
N TYR A 571 6.13 0.75 6.64
CA TYR A 571 5.00 0.44 5.79
C TYR A 571 5.51 -0.27 4.53
N ALA A 572 4.91 -1.42 4.26
CA ALA A 572 5.15 -2.29 3.13
C ALA A 572 4.12 -2.01 2.02
N LEU A 573 3.78 -3.01 1.20
CA LEU A 573 2.82 -2.85 0.11
C LEU A 573 1.40 -3.10 0.62
N GLY A 574 0.78 -2.05 1.17
CA GLY A 574 -0.56 -2.16 1.76
C GLY A 574 -0.58 -2.82 3.13
N TRP A 575 0.54 -2.87 3.83
CA TRP A 575 0.68 -3.42 5.19
C TRP A 575 1.54 -2.50 6.07
N GLY A 576 1.12 -2.21 7.29
CA GLY A 576 2.02 -1.72 8.32
C GLY A 576 2.91 -2.86 8.80
N ALA A 577 4.17 -2.58 9.08
CA ALA A 577 5.15 -3.56 9.52
C ALA A 577 5.93 -3.00 10.71
N GLU A 578 6.10 -3.80 11.76
CA GLU A 578 6.82 -3.41 12.97
C GLU A 578 7.56 -4.60 13.58
N SER A 579 8.52 -4.32 14.45
CA SER A 579 9.13 -5.32 15.34
C SER A 579 8.52 -5.15 16.74
N ASP A 580 7.75 -6.13 17.23
CA ASP A 580 7.24 -6.18 18.62
C ASP A 580 8.06 -7.20 19.39
N ARG A 581 8.90 -6.74 20.32
CA ARG A 581 9.80 -7.57 21.15
C ARG A 581 10.68 -8.53 20.32
N GLY A 582 11.19 -8.02 19.19
CA GLY A 582 12.04 -8.78 18.27
C GLY A 582 11.28 -9.70 17.31
N ARG A 583 9.94 -9.70 17.35
CA ARG A 583 9.09 -10.48 16.44
C ARG A 583 8.57 -9.59 15.33
N ARG A 584 8.61 -10.08 14.09
CA ARG A 584 8.01 -9.37 12.96
C ARG A 584 6.49 -9.40 13.08
N VAL A 585 5.86 -8.23 13.05
CA VAL A 585 4.41 -8.07 13.00
C VAL A 585 4.04 -7.31 11.74
N VAL A 586 3.11 -7.85 10.97
CA VAL A 586 2.49 -7.14 9.86
C VAL A 586 1.00 -7.02 10.07
N LYS A 587 0.45 -5.84 9.85
CA LYS A 587 -0.95 -5.55 10.18
C LYS A 587 -1.52 -4.47 9.28
N HIS A 588 -2.84 -4.48 9.13
CA HIS A 588 -3.54 -3.38 8.51
C HIS A 588 -4.85 -3.13 9.26
N GLY A 589 -5.08 -1.87 9.62
CA GLY A 589 -6.32 -1.42 10.24
C GLY A 589 -7.29 -0.88 9.20
N GLY A 590 -8.57 -0.92 9.50
CA GLY A 590 -9.62 -0.34 8.69
C GLY A 590 -10.62 0.39 9.56
N ALA A 591 -11.10 1.53 9.07
CA ALA A 591 -12.21 2.25 9.67
C ALA A 591 -13.07 2.83 8.55
N ILE A 592 -14.38 2.74 8.73
CA ILE A 592 -15.40 3.40 7.91
C ILE A 592 -16.62 3.65 8.81
N ASP A 593 -17.57 4.47 8.37
CA ASP A 593 -18.79 4.83 9.10
C ASP A 593 -19.40 3.62 9.85
N GLY A 594 -19.24 3.59 11.19
CA GLY A 594 -19.82 2.56 12.04
C GLY A 594 -18.95 1.33 12.31
N PHE A 595 -17.77 1.20 11.70
CA PHE A 595 -16.96 -0.03 11.75
C PHE A 595 -15.46 0.24 11.93
N VAL A 596 -14.80 -0.65 12.69
CA VAL A 596 -13.34 -0.73 12.77
C VAL A 596 -12.90 -2.18 12.65
N ALA A 597 -11.88 -2.42 11.83
CA ALA A 597 -11.27 -3.72 11.61
C ALA A 597 -9.76 -3.66 11.88
N LEU A 598 -9.20 -4.78 12.30
CA LEU A 598 -7.76 -4.99 12.33
C LEU A 598 -7.45 -6.44 11.98
N VAL A 599 -6.57 -6.63 10.99
CA VAL A 599 -5.88 -7.90 10.76
C VAL A 599 -4.42 -7.73 11.19
N SER A 600 -3.91 -8.67 11.98
CA SER A 600 -2.53 -8.68 12.48
C SER A 600 -1.95 -10.08 12.31
N LEU A 601 -0.71 -10.16 11.82
CA LEU A 601 0.01 -11.40 11.59
C LEU A 601 1.38 -11.32 12.26
N TRP A 602 1.81 -12.42 12.87
CA TRP A 602 3.17 -12.69 13.31
C TRP A 602 3.70 -13.83 12.45
N PRO A 603 4.26 -13.56 11.25
CA PRO A 603 4.58 -14.61 10.28
C PRO A 603 5.61 -15.62 10.80
N ASP A 604 6.60 -15.15 11.57
CA ASP A 604 7.65 -16.01 12.14
C ASP A 604 7.13 -16.92 13.27
N ASP A 605 5.97 -16.59 13.83
CA ASP A 605 5.28 -17.35 14.88
C ASP A 605 4.05 -18.08 14.35
N ASP A 606 3.80 -18.03 13.04
CA ASP A 606 2.64 -18.64 12.39
C ASP A 606 1.30 -18.32 13.08
N LEU A 607 1.12 -17.05 13.43
CA LEU A 607 -0.05 -16.56 14.17
C LEU A 607 -0.72 -15.43 13.38
N GLY A 608 -2.03 -15.52 13.22
CA GLY A 608 -2.88 -14.47 12.65
C GLY A 608 -4.07 -14.19 13.55
N ILE A 609 -4.42 -12.91 13.72
CA ILE A 609 -5.60 -12.49 14.47
C ILE A 609 -6.35 -11.42 13.66
N VAL A 610 -7.66 -11.61 13.50
CA VAL A 610 -8.56 -10.61 12.94
C VAL A 610 -9.65 -10.25 13.94
N ALA A 611 -9.84 -8.95 14.17
CA ALA A 611 -10.87 -8.42 15.05
C ALA A 611 -11.68 -7.34 14.32
N LEU A 612 -13.00 -7.49 14.30
CA LEU A 612 -13.95 -6.60 13.63
C LEU A 612 -14.97 -6.09 14.66
N VAL A 613 -15.21 -4.79 14.70
CA VAL A 613 -16.08 -4.14 15.69
C VAL A 613 -17.03 -3.18 14.97
N ASN A 614 -18.32 -3.21 15.31
CA ASN A 614 -19.35 -2.32 14.76
C ASN A 614 -19.49 -1.01 15.56
N GLN A 615 -18.36 -0.34 15.80
CA GLN A 615 -18.28 0.93 16.53
C GLN A 615 -17.22 1.86 15.93
N SER A 616 -17.64 3.06 15.54
CA SER A 616 -16.75 4.09 14.98
C SER A 616 -15.62 4.47 15.95
N GLY A 617 -14.39 4.53 15.43
CA GLY A 617 -13.23 4.99 16.20
C GLY A 617 -12.85 4.10 17.40
N SER A 618 -13.27 2.83 17.39
CA SER A 618 -12.96 1.88 18.46
C SER A 618 -11.47 1.50 18.48
N ALA A 619 -10.86 1.52 19.67
CA ALA A 619 -9.49 1.01 19.87
C ALA A 619 -9.47 -0.51 20.14
N LEU A 620 -10.64 -1.11 20.34
CA LEU A 620 -10.81 -2.50 20.77
C LEU A 620 -10.08 -3.52 19.88
N PRO A 621 -10.14 -3.45 18.53
CA PRO A 621 -9.44 -4.43 17.69
C PRO A 621 -7.94 -4.56 17.96
N GLY A 622 -7.26 -3.43 18.20
CA GLY A 622 -5.83 -3.43 18.53
C GLY A 622 -5.52 -4.02 19.90
N ILE A 623 -6.39 -3.77 20.88
CA ILE A 623 -6.22 -4.21 22.26
C ILE A 623 -6.46 -5.70 22.39
N VAL A 624 -7.56 -6.20 21.80
CA VAL A 624 -7.88 -7.64 21.85
C VAL A 624 -6.84 -8.44 21.07
N SER A 625 -6.43 -7.99 19.88
CA SER A 625 -5.40 -8.65 19.08
C SER A 625 -4.09 -8.81 19.86
N ARG A 626 -3.62 -7.73 20.49
CA ARG A 626 -2.36 -7.78 21.26
C ARG A 626 -2.47 -8.62 22.52
N THR A 627 -3.58 -8.54 23.25
CA THR A 627 -3.79 -9.31 24.48
C THR A 627 -3.83 -10.82 24.17
N VAL A 628 -4.53 -11.21 23.10
CA VAL A 628 -4.58 -12.61 22.65
C VAL A 628 -3.21 -13.07 22.16
N ALA A 629 -2.50 -12.25 21.39
CA ALA A 629 -1.14 -12.56 20.93
C ALA A 629 -0.16 -12.74 22.10
N ASP A 630 -0.16 -11.84 23.09
CA ASP A 630 0.70 -11.95 24.26
C ASP A 630 0.42 -13.25 25.04
N LYS A 631 -0.85 -13.64 25.17
CA LYS A 631 -1.22 -14.90 25.82
C LYS A 631 -0.75 -16.13 25.05
N ILE A 632 -0.86 -16.12 23.72
CA ILE A 632 -0.42 -17.22 22.85
C ILE A 632 1.12 -17.31 22.84
N LEU A 633 1.81 -16.20 22.69
CA LEU A 633 3.27 -16.15 22.59
C LEU A 633 3.96 -16.32 23.95
N GLY A 634 3.20 -16.40 25.04
CA GLY A 634 3.72 -16.53 26.40
C GLY A 634 4.46 -15.29 26.89
N ASN A 635 4.09 -14.11 26.39
CA ASN A 635 4.65 -12.84 26.81
C ASN A 635 4.15 -12.47 28.22
N ALA A 636 4.86 -11.56 28.88
CA ALA A 636 4.42 -11.01 30.15
C ALA A 636 3.06 -10.32 30.01
N GLU A 637 2.19 -10.52 31.00
CA GLU A 637 0.86 -9.93 31.01
C GLU A 637 0.95 -8.40 31.09
N VAL A 638 0.24 -7.73 30.18
CA VAL A 638 0.10 -6.27 30.17
C VAL A 638 -1.37 -5.94 30.03
N ASP A 639 -1.88 -5.05 30.89
CA ASP A 639 -3.24 -4.54 30.78
C ASP A 639 -3.32 -3.47 29.67
N TRP A 640 -3.38 -3.93 28.43
CA TRP A 640 -3.52 -3.07 27.25
C TRP A 640 -4.80 -2.24 27.28
N SER A 641 -5.85 -2.74 27.95
CA SER A 641 -7.13 -2.04 28.09
C SER A 641 -6.97 -0.80 28.95
N ALA A 642 -6.42 -0.96 30.16
CA ALA A 642 -6.21 0.14 31.09
C ALA A 642 -5.29 1.23 30.50
N LEU A 643 -4.19 0.83 29.87
CA LEU A 643 -3.26 1.76 29.20
C LEU A 643 -3.96 2.56 28.09
N ALA A 644 -4.72 1.89 27.23
CA ALA A 644 -5.43 2.57 26.15
C ALA A 644 -6.59 3.44 26.65
N LEU A 645 -7.32 3.04 27.70
CA LEU A 645 -8.36 3.87 28.32
C LEU A 645 -7.77 5.15 28.93
N ALA A 646 -6.64 5.05 29.64
CA ALA A 646 -5.93 6.22 30.17
C ALA A 646 -5.51 7.18 29.05
N ARG A 647 -5.00 6.65 27.93
CA ARG A 647 -4.66 7.46 26.75
C ARG A 647 -5.87 8.14 26.14
N VAL A 648 -6.99 7.43 26.01
CA VAL A 648 -8.24 8.01 25.48
C VAL A 648 -8.72 9.15 26.38
N ALA A 649 -8.70 8.97 27.70
CA ALA A 649 -9.07 10.02 28.64
C ALA A 649 -8.14 11.25 28.53
N ALA A 650 -6.83 11.04 28.43
CA ALA A 650 -5.86 12.12 28.24
C ALA A 650 -6.07 12.87 26.91
N ALA A 651 -6.32 12.14 25.82
CA ALA A 651 -6.59 12.72 24.50
C ALA A 651 -7.90 13.54 24.48
N GLU A 652 -8.94 13.05 25.15
CA GLU A 652 -10.21 13.79 25.30
C GLU A 652 -10.02 15.07 26.11
N ALA A 653 -9.25 15.04 27.21
CA ALA A 653 -8.91 16.22 28.00
C ALA A 653 -8.09 17.25 27.19
N ALA A 654 -7.09 16.77 26.42
CA ALA A 654 -6.29 17.62 25.54
C ALA A 654 -7.15 18.26 24.43
N THR A 655 -8.08 17.51 23.85
CA THR A 655 -9.00 18.00 22.81
C THR A 655 -9.94 19.06 23.35
N ALA A 656 -10.49 18.86 24.55
CA ALA A 656 -11.32 19.86 25.22
C ALA A 656 -10.54 21.17 25.47
N THR A 657 -9.28 21.06 25.88
CA THR A 657 -8.37 22.21 26.07
C THR A 657 -8.11 22.93 24.74
N ALA A 658 -7.74 22.20 23.69
CA ALA A 658 -7.49 22.77 22.37
C ALA A 658 -8.73 23.46 21.78
N LYS A 659 -9.93 22.89 21.98
CA LYS A 659 -11.21 23.51 21.56
C LYS A 659 -11.46 24.81 22.31
N ALA A 660 -11.16 24.86 23.61
CA ALA A 660 -11.26 26.08 24.41
C ALA A 660 -10.27 27.16 23.95
N ASP A 661 -9.04 26.79 23.62
CA ASP A 661 -8.03 27.74 23.13
C ASP A 661 -8.36 28.26 21.73
N LYS A 662 -8.89 27.41 20.84
CA LYS A 662 -9.39 27.84 19.53
C LYS A 662 -10.51 28.87 19.66
N ALA A 663 -11.37 28.73 20.67
CA ALA A 663 -12.41 29.72 20.95
C ALA A 663 -11.83 31.08 21.41
N LYS A 664 -10.70 31.08 22.13
CA LYS A 664 -9.98 32.32 22.54
C LYS A 664 -9.29 33.02 21.38
N ALA A 665 -8.89 32.29 20.33
CA ALA A 665 -8.29 32.88 19.12
C ALA A 665 -9.28 33.67 18.27
N ARG A 666 -10.59 33.55 18.55
CA ARG A 666 -11.63 34.36 17.91
C ARG A 666 -11.48 35.83 18.27
N ILE A 667 -11.63 36.70 17.29
CA ILE A 667 -11.74 38.15 17.53
C ILE A 667 -13.24 38.44 17.69
N ALA A 668 -13.65 38.80 18.90
CA ALA A 668 -15.06 39.05 19.20
C ALA A 668 -15.56 40.37 18.59
N ASP A 669 -16.88 40.53 18.53
CA ASP A 669 -17.58 41.78 18.18
C ASP A 669 -17.28 42.39 16.81
N THR A 670 -16.68 41.62 15.90
CA THR A 670 -16.59 41.98 14.49
C THR A 670 -17.93 41.74 13.79
N LYS A 671 -18.05 42.25 12.56
CA LYS A 671 -19.18 41.98 11.66
C LYS A 671 -18.64 41.51 10.30
N PRO A 672 -19.42 40.74 9.52
CA PRO A 672 -19.12 40.53 8.11
C PRO A 672 -18.98 41.87 7.39
N SER A 673 -18.05 41.98 6.45
CA SER A 673 -17.79 43.22 5.70
C SER A 673 -18.83 43.48 4.62
N HIS A 674 -19.52 42.44 4.14
CA HIS A 674 -20.64 42.49 3.20
C HIS A 674 -21.98 42.04 3.81
N PRO A 675 -23.13 42.46 3.23
CA PRO A 675 -24.42 41.83 3.52
C PRO A 675 -24.46 40.35 3.09
N THR A 676 -25.27 39.55 3.77
CA THR A 676 -25.41 38.09 3.57
C THR A 676 -25.54 37.67 2.10
N LYS A 677 -26.33 38.41 1.32
CA LYS A 677 -26.58 38.11 -0.10
C LYS A 677 -25.30 38.11 -0.96
N ASP A 678 -24.26 38.85 -0.57
CA ASP A 678 -23.04 38.99 -1.38
C ASP A 678 -22.12 37.75 -1.24
N TYR A 679 -22.30 36.94 -0.19
CA TYR A 679 -21.58 35.67 -0.03
C TYR A 679 -22.26 34.50 -0.76
N VAL A 680 -23.54 34.64 -1.13
CA VAL A 680 -24.32 33.60 -1.82
C VAL A 680 -23.72 33.33 -3.19
N GLY A 681 -23.58 32.07 -3.60
CA GLY A 681 -23.08 31.71 -4.91
C GLY A 681 -22.42 30.33 -4.94
N THR A 682 -21.94 29.95 -6.12
CA THR A 682 -21.20 28.71 -6.33
C THR A 682 -19.71 29.01 -6.41
N TYR A 683 -18.93 28.23 -5.68
CA TYR A 683 -17.49 28.32 -5.61
C TYR A 683 -16.89 26.98 -6.01
N GLU A 684 -15.81 26.98 -6.79
CA GLU A 684 -15.23 25.76 -7.34
C GLU A 684 -13.73 25.67 -7.07
N ASN A 685 -13.29 24.47 -6.73
CA ASN A 685 -11.90 24.07 -6.70
C ASN A 685 -11.71 22.84 -7.59
N PRO A 686 -10.73 22.79 -8.51
CA PRO A 686 -10.54 21.65 -9.42
C PRO A 686 -10.35 20.29 -8.72
N ALA A 687 -9.69 20.27 -7.54
CA ALA A 687 -9.49 19.05 -6.77
C ALA A 687 -10.74 18.67 -5.96
N PHE A 688 -11.40 19.64 -5.32
CA PHE A 688 -12.48 19.35 -4.36
C PHE A 688 -13.89 19.49 -4.94
N GLY A 689 -14.05 20.02 -6.15
CA GLY A 689 -15.33 20.28 -6.79
C GLY A 689 -16.01 21.56 -6.29
N LYS A 690 -17.34 21.56 -6.32
CA LYS A 690 -18.17 22.74 -6.04
C LYS A 690 -18.62 22.81 -4.58
N LEU A 691 -18.69 24.03 -4.08
CA LEU A 691 -19.25 24.45 -2.80
C LEU A 691 -20.33 25.50 -3.12
N VAL A 692 -21.55 25.26 -2.67
CA VAL A 692 -22.69 26.17 -2.92
C VAL A 692 -23.07 26.85 -1.61
N VAL A 693 -23.05 28.18 -1.61
CA VAL A 693 -23.50 29.01 -0.49
C VAL A 693 -24.86 29.59 -0.83
N THR A 694 -25.85 29.34 0.02
CA THR A 694 -27.18 29.95 -0.05
C THR A 694 -27.48 30.72 1.23
N SER A 695 -28.60 31.45 1.26
CA SER A 695 -29.07 32.17 2.44
C SER A 695 -30.52 31.84 2.74
N GLU A 696 -30.87 31.73 4.02
CA GLU A 696 -32.24 31.76 4.52
C GLU A 696 -32.35 32.89 5.54
N GLY A 697 -32.97 34.01 5.14
CA GLY A 697 -32.87 35.26 5.88
C GLY A 697 -31.41 35.71 6.00
N ASP A 698 -30.96 36.00 7.23
CA ASP A 698 -29.58 36.41 7.52
C ASP A 698 -28.61 35.24 7.75
N VAL A 699 -29.10 33.98 7.67
CA VAL A 699 -28.27 32.79 7.90
C VAL A 699 -27.74 32.26 6.59
N LEU A 700 -26.41 32.24 6.45
CA LEU A 700 -25.73 31.54 5.36
C LEU A 700 -25.81 30.01 5.58
N LYS A 701 -25.98 29.27 4.49
CA LYS A 701 -25.90 27.81 4.46
C LYS A 701 -24.90 27.39 3.41
N LEU A 702 -24.10 26.39 3.73
CA LEU A 702 -23.12 25.80 2.84
C LEU A 702 -23.56 24.38 2.48
N ALA A 703 -23.55 24.07 1.19
CA ALA A 703 -23.67 22.73 0.66
C ALA A 703 -22.36 22.31 -0.01
N TYR A 704 -21.84 21.15 0.37
CA TYR A 704 -20.71 20.49 -0.26
C TYR A 704 -21.10 19.04 -0.53
N GLY A 705 -21.36 18.72 -1.79
CA GLY A 705 -22.01 17.47 -2.19
C GLY A 705 -23.36 17.27 -1.47
N VAL A 706 -23.52 16.15 -0.76
CA VAL A 706 -24.73 15.83 0.01
C VAL A 706 -24.76 16.46 1.40
N ILE A 707 -23.62 16.97 1.87
CA ILE A 707 -23.45 17.55 3.20
C ILE A 707 -23.92 19.00 3.18
N LYS A 708 -24.80 19.36 4.11
CA LYS A 708 -25.41 20.70 4.20
C LYS A 708 -25.45 21.17 5.64
N PHE A 709 -24.95 22.37 5.90
CA PHE A 709 -24.94 22.94 7.25
C PHE A 709 -25.00 24.48 7.22
N PRO A 710 -25.58 25.09 8.27
CA PRO A 710 -25.51 26.53 8.45
C PRO A 710 -24.07 27.00 8.72
N LEU A 711 -23.78 28.22 8.29
CA LEU A 711 -22.55 28.94 8.57
C LEU A 711 -22.81 29.99 9.64
N LYS A 712 -22.09 29.89 10.76
CA LYS A 712 -22.16 30.87 11.85
C LYS A 712 -21.00 31.85 11.74
N HIS A 713 -21.30 33.16 11.75
CA HIS A 713 -20.26 34.19 11.74
C HIS A 713 -19.28 33.99 12.91
N TRP A 714 -17.99 33.91 12.57
CA TRP A 714 -16.88 33.73 13.51
C TRP A 714 -16.19 35.06 13.79
N HIS A 715 -15.46 35.59 12.80
CA HIS A 715 -14.96 36.96 12.83
C HIS A 715 -14.75 37.49 11.41
N TYR A 716 -14.88 38.81 11.21
CA TYR A 716 -14.81 39.43 9.87
C TYR A 716 -15.57 38.60 8.82
N ASP A 717 -14.92 38.23 7.72
CA ASP A 717 -15.50 37.40 6.65
C ASP A 717 -15.19 35.90 6.82
N VAL A 718 -15.06 35.46 8.07
CA VAL A 718 -14.87 34.04 8.43
C VAL A 718 -16.11 33.52 9.13
N PHE A 719 -16.56 32.35 8.68
CA PHE A 719 -17.70 31.65 9.21
C PHE A 719 -17.30 30.24 9.65
N ALA A 720 -17.85 29.76 10.75
CA ALA A 720 -17.67 28.39 11.22
C ALA A 720 -18.81 27.49 10.71
N ALA A 721 -18.50 26.23 10.41
CA ALA A 721 -19.54 25.21 10.29
C ALA A 721 -20.31 25.11 11.61
N ASP A 722 -21.64 25.12 11.55
CA ASP A 722 -22.51 25.03 12.71
C ASP A 722 -23.66 24.05 12.45
N GLY A 723 -24.32 23.58 13.50
CA GLY A 723 -25.50 22.71 13.37
C GLY A 723 -25.26 21.42 12.55
N LEU A 724 -24.03 20.90 12.57
CA LEU A 724 -23.66 19.68 11.86
C LEU A 724 -24.45 18.47 12.40
N LYS A 725 -24.86 17.59 11.50
CA LYS A 725 -25.39 16.28 11.90
C LYS A 725 -24.24 15.44 12.48
N PRO A 726 -24.51 14.50 13.40
CA PRO A 726 -23.48 13.61 13.96
C PRO A 726 -22.66 12.88 12.89
N GLU A 727 -23.27 12.57 11.75
CA GLU A 727 -22.61 11.89 10.65
C GLU A 727 -21.70 12.77 9.77
N ASP A 728 -21.75 14.10 9.94
CA ASP A 728 -20.98 15.10 9.19
C ASP A 728 -19.80 15.67 10.01
N ASP A 729 -19.29 14.87 10.96
CA ASP A 729 -18.19 15.22 11.88
C ASP A 729 -16.90 15.64 11.17
N ALA A 730 -16.69 15.24 9.91
CA ALA A 730 -15.60 15.69 9.06
C ALA A 730 -15.54 17.22 8.88
N PHE A 731 -16.63 17.95 9.15
CA PHE A 731 -16.69 19.43 9.11
C PHE A 731 -16.61 20.10 10.48
N GLU A 732 -16.51 19.34 11.58
CA GLU A 732 -16.48 19.91 12.92
C GLU A 732 -15.31 20.89 13.09
N GLY A 733 -15.62 22.10 13.55
CA GLY A 733 -14.63 23.13 13.83
C GLY A 733 -13.93 23.71 12.59
N LYS A 734 -14.38 23.39 11.37
CA LYS A 734 -13.87 24.02 10.15
C LYS A 734 -14.33 25.47 10.03
N LEU A 735 -13.44 26.29 9.51
CA LEU A 735 -13.67 27.71 9.23
C LEU A 735 -13.65 27.92 7.71
N PHE A 736 -14.48 28.85 7.25
CA PHE A 736 -14.63 29.26 5.87
C PHE A 736 -14.36 30.76 5.78
N ARG A 737 -13.23 31.12 5.18
CA ARG A 737 -12.82 32.51 4.98
C ARG A 737 -13.19 32.95 3.57
N PHE A 738 -14.12 33.87 3.46
CA PHE A 738 -14.44 34.56 2.21
C PHE A 738 -13.42 35.66 1.95
N VAL A 739 -13.07 35.85 0.68
CA VAL A 739 -12.06 36.81 0.25
C VAL A 739 -12.68 37.79 -0.72
N THR A 740 -12.57 39.07 -0.36
CA THR A 740 -12.99 40.22 -1.16
C THR A 740 -11.91 40.57 -2.18
N GLU A 741 -12.31 40.81 -3.42
CA GLU A 741 -11.45 41.24 -4.51
C GLU A 741 -11.24 42.76 -4.50
N THR A 742 -10.33 43.25 -5.35
CA THR A 742 -10.03 44.69 -5.45
C THR A 742 -11.22 45.54 -5.94
N ASP A 743 -12.21 44.92 -6.58
CA ASP A 743 -13.46 45.59 -7.00
C ASP A 743 -14.54 45.60 -5.91
N GLY A 744 -14.23 45.07 -4.71
CA GLY A 744 -15.13 45.03 -3.57
C GLY A 744 -16.10 43.85 -3.58
N THR A 745 -16.04 42.93 -4.56
CA THR A 745 -16.91 41.74 -4.60
C THR A 745 -16.28 40.53 -3.91
N ILE A 746 -17.09 39.60 -3.41
CA ILE A 746 -16.59 38.30 -2.93
C ILE A 746 -16.12 37.47 -4.14
N GLY A 747 -14.85 37.08 -4.15
CA GLY A 747 -14.23 36.34 -5.26
C GLY A 747 -13.92 34.89 -4.95
N SER A 748 -13.75 34.52 -3.67
CA SER A 748 -13.46 33.14 -3.29
C SER A 748 -13.84 32.83 -1.84
N VAL A 749 -13.92 31.54 -1.53
CA VAL A 749 -13.97 31.01 -0.17
C VAL A 749 -12.82 30.03 0.03
N SER A 750 -12.18 30.07 1.20
CA SER A 750 -11.06 29.19 1.53
C SER A 750 -11.29 28.44 2.84
N SER A 751 -10.88 27.18 2.90
CA SER A 751 -11.02 26.32 4.09
C SER A 751 -9.95 25.22 4.15
N ASP A 752 -9.63 24.78 5.36
CA ASP A 752 -8.65 23.72 5.63
C ASP A 752 -9.23 22.34 5.32
N PHE A 753 -9.34 22.02 4.02
CA PHE A 753 -9.82 20.72 3.57
C PHE A 753 -8.76 19.61 3.71
N GLU A 754 -7.49 19.99 3.75
CA GLU A 754 -6.36 19.10 4.01
C GLU A 754 -5.35 19.83 4.92
N MET A 755 -4.95 19.20 6.01
CA MET A 755 -4.21 19.88 7.10
C MET A 755 -2.72 20.05 6.81
N MET A 756 -2.16 19.25 5.91
CA MET A 756 -0.71 19.26 5.63
C MET A 756 -0.32 20.21 4.48
N ILE A 757 -1.27 20.92 3.91
CA ILE A 757 -1.06 21.88 2.81
C ILE A 757 -1.80 23.19 3.10
N PRO A 758 -1.53 24.27 2.35
CA PRO A 758 -2.31 25.50 2.46
C PRO A 758 -3.82 25.27 2.25
N PRO A 759 -4.67 26.13 2.83
CA PRO A 759 -6.12 26.02 2.71
C PRO A 759 -6.57 25.91 1.24
N ALA A 760 -7.54 25.04 0.97
CA ALA A 760 -8.13 24.93 -0.35
C ALA A 760 -8.89 26.22 -0.68
N VAL A 761 -8.66 26.77 -1.88
CA VAL A 761 -9.32 27.98 -2.37
C VAL A 761 -10.35 27.58 -3.41
N PHE A 762 -11.61 27.93 -3.18
CA PHE A 762 -12.72 27.76 -4.10
C PHE A 762 -13.03 29.10 -4.73
N LYS A 763 -12.80 29.24 -6.03
CA LYS A 763 -13.06 30.48 -6.76
C LYS A 763 -14.54 30.57 -7.08
N ARG A 764 -15.12 31.75 -6.91
CA ARG A 764 -16.50 32.01 -7.28
C ARG A 764 -16.64 31.88 -8.80
N ILE A 765 -17.61 31.09 -9.25
CA ILE A 765 -17.86 30.83 -10.67
C ILE A 765 -19.19 31.43 -11.10
N ALA A 766 -19.41 31.45 -12.42
CA ALA A 766 -20.66 31.85 -13.02
C ALA A 766 -21.79 30.92 -12.55
N ASP A 767 -23.01 31.42 -12.60
CA ASP A 767 -24.17 30.57 -12.37
C ASP A 767 -24.18 29.43 -13.40
N ASP A 768 -24.37 28.19 -12.97
CA ASP A 768 -24.33 27.01 -13.85
C ASP A 768 -25.34 27.14 -15.01
N ARG A 769 -26.44 27.87 -14.80
CA ARG A 769 -27.46 28.17 -15.82
C ARG A 769 -26.90 29.02 -16.97
N THR A 770 -25.81 29.76 -16.78
CA THR A 770 -25.14 30.54 -17.86
C THR A 770 -24.51 29.67 -18.96
N SER A 771 -24.54 28.35 -18.82
CA SER A 771 -24.19 27.38 -19.86
C SER A 771 -25.40 26.67 -20.49
N ASP A 772 -26.60 26.82 -19.90
CA ASP A 772 -27.85 26.22 -20.39
C ASP A 772 -28.46 27.10 -21.49
N PRO A 773 -28.61 26.59 -22.73
CA PRO A 773 -29.22 27.34 -23.82
C PRO A 773 -30.61 27.91 -23.50
N ALA A 774 -31.45 27.17 -22.77
CA ALA A 774 -32.81 27.59 -22.46
C ALA A 774 -32.82 28.78 -21.49
N PHE A 775 -31.90 28.80 -20.54
CA PHE A 775 -31.71 29.94 -19.65
C PHE A 775 -31.06 31.13 -20.37
N LEU A 776 -30.05 30.90 -21.22
CA LEU A 776 -29.44 31.97 -22.00
C LEU A 776 -30.45 32.68 -22.91
N ASP A 777 -31.46 31.97 -23.41
CA ASP A 777 -32.56 32.57 -24.17
C ASP A 777 -33.40 33.55 -23.32
N THR A 778 -33.47 33.39 -21.99
CA THR A 778 -34.13 34.36 -21.10
C THR A 778 -33.31 35.64 -20.93
N LEU A 779 -31.99 35.56 -21.14
CA LEU A 779 -31.06 36.70 -21.12
C LEU A 779 -30.92 37.38 -22.48
N ALA A 780 -31.18 36.68 -23.58
CA ALA A 780 -31.15 37.29 -24.92
C ALA A 780 -32.24 38.37 -25.10
N GLY A 781 -31.96 39.37 -25.93
CA GLY A 781 -32.87 40.47 -26.22
C GLY A 781 -32.18 41.79 -26.51
N GLU A 782 -32.98 42.84 -26.74
CA GLU A 782 -32.48 44.20 -26.89
C GLU A 782 -32.52 44.93 -25.55
N TYR A 783 -31.42 45.62 -25.24
CA TYR A 783 -31.26 46.43 -24.03
C TYR A 783 -30.98 47.86 -24.43
N GLU A 784 -31.80 48.77 -23.94
CA GLU A 784 -31.66 50.20 -24.21
C GLU A 784 -30.67 50.82 -23.22
N LEU A 785 -29.47 51.11 -23.71
CA LEU A 785 -28.47 51.95 -23.03
C LEU A 785 -28.70 53.40 -23.45
N ALA A 786 -28.36 54.37 -22.60
CA ALA A 786 -28.69 55.80 -22.73
C ALA A 786 -28.83 56.35 -24.17
N THR A 787 -27.89 56.07 -25.08
CA THR A 787 -27.93 56.52 -26.47
C THR A 787 -27.85 55.40 -27.52
N GLN A 788 -27.85 54.13 -27.11
CA GLN A 788 -27.60 52.98 -28.01
C GLN A 788 -28.39 51.75 -27.58
N VAL A 789 -28.77 50.92 -28.55
CA VAL A 789 -29.36 49.60 -28.27
C VAL A 789 -28.26 48.55 -28.34
N LEU A 790 -28.03 47.87 -27.22
CA LEU A 790 -27.19 46.69 -27.12
C LEU A 790 -28.07 45.46 -27.32
N ARG A 791 -27.79 44.69 -28.36
CA ARG A 791 -28.48 43.43 -28.63
C ARG A 791 -27.65 42.26 -28.12
N ILE A 792 -28.25 41.44 -27.26
CA ILE A 792 -27.67 40.21 -26.75
C ILE A 792 -28.29 39.03 -27.51
N GLU A 793 -27.44 38.23 -28.15
CA GLU A 793 -27.83 37.07 -28.93
C GLU A 793 -27.23 35.79 -28.34
N ARG A 794 -27.98 34.68 -28.36
CA ARG A 794 -27.43 33.36 -28.02
C ARG A 794 -26.87 32.69 -29.26
N THR A 795 -25.66 32.17 -29.16
CA THR A 795 -25.03 31.29 -30.16
C THR A 795 -24.57 30.01 -29.48
N GLY A 796 -25.29 28.91 -29.72
CA GLY A 796 -25.06 27.64 -29.01
C GLY A 796 -25.26 27.78 -27.51
N SER A 797 -24.24 27.47 -26.72
CA SER A 797 -24.20 27.62 -25.26
C SER A 797 -23.51 28.92 -24.79
N THR A 798 -23.46 29.95 -25.64
CA THR A 798 -22.83 31.24 -25.32
C THR A 798 -23.68 32.43 -25.74
N LEU A 799 -23.40 33.60 -25.17
CA LEU A 799 -23.99 34.87 -25.60
C LEU A 799 -23.00 35.69 -26.44
N GLN A 800 -23.52 36.60 -27.25
CA GLN A 800 -22.78 37.61 -27.99
C GLN A 800 -23.44 38.97 -27.81
N ALA A 801 -22.63 40.01 -27.68
CA ALA A 801 -23.05 41.40 -27.63
C ALA A 801 -22.86 42.05 -29.00
N VAL A 802 -23.95 42.64 -29.52
CA VAL A 802 -23.99 43.34 -30.80
C VAL A 802 -24.39 44.80 -30.54
N LEU A 803 -23.47 45.72 -30.78
CA LEU A 803 -23.76 47.15 -30.82
C LEU A 803 -23.62 47.66 -32.26
N PRO A 804 -24.55 48.51 -32.76
CA PRO A 804 -24.43 49.10 -34.07
C PRO A 804 -23.09 49.83 -34.28
N GLY A 805 -22.39 49.49 -35.35
CA GLY A 805 -21.10 50.12 -35.70
C GLY A 805 -19.88 49.57 -34.94
N GLN A 806 -20.04 48.53 -34.13
CA GLN A 806 -18.92 47.85 -33.44
C GLN A 806 -18.79 46.37 -33.85
N PRO A 807 -17.62 45.74 -33.61
CA PRO A 807 -17.47 44.30 -33.72
C PRO A 807 -18.47 43.55 -32.84
N ILE A 808 -18.82 42.34 -33.25
CA ILE A 808 -19.58 41.41 -32.41
C ILE A 808 -18.63 40.85 -31.37
N TYR A 809 -19.00 40.96 -30.10
CA TYR A 809 -18.18 40.45 -29.00
C TYR A 809 -18.80 39.19 -28.42
N ARG A 810 -18.00 38.11 -28.33
CA ARG A 810 -18.41 36.93 -27.58
C ARG A 810 -18.39 37.24 -26.08
N LEU A 811 -19.39 36.75 -25.36
CA LEU A 811 -19.53 36.94 -23.93
C LEU A 811 -19.17 35.64 -23.19
N LYS A 812 -18.20 35.72 -22.29
CA LYS A 812 -17.75 34.60 -21.44
C LYS A 812 -18.37 34.75 -20.05
N PRO A 813 -19.14 33.76 -19.56
CA PRO A 813 -19.62 33.78 -18.19
C PRO A 813 -18.46 33.94 -17.19
N SER A 814 -18.64 34.75 -16.16
CA SER A 814 -17.62 35.05 -15.15
C SER A 814 -18.09 34.69 -13.73
N LYS A 815 -18.83 35.57 -13.05
CA LYS A 815 -19.41 35.35 -11.71
C LYS A 815 -20.91 35.64 -11.75
N GLU A 816 -21.73 34.81 -11.10
CA GLU A 816 -23.20 34.93 -11.13
C GLU A 816 -23.76 35.04 -12.57
N LEU A 817 -24.59 36.06 -12.86
CA LEU A 817 -25.10 36.42 -14.18
C LEU A 817 -24.25 37.52 -14.84
N THR A 818 -22.94 37.53 -14.59
CA THR A 818 -22.00 38.47 -15.21
C THR A 818 -21.22 37.80 -16.32
N PHE A 819 -21.06 38.48 -17.45
CA PHE A 819 -20.33 38.03 -18.61
C PHE A 819 -19.25 39.04 -18.99
N GLU A 820 -18.03 38.56 -19.21
CA GLU A 820 -16.91 39.36 -19.71
C GLU A 820 -16.90 39.36 -21.24
N PHE A 821 -16.47 40.48 -21.82
CA PHE A 821 -16.26 40.59 -23.26
C PHE A 821 -14.96 39.88 -23.64
N ASP A 822 -15.05 38.88 -24.51
CA ASP A 822 -13.88 38.10 -24.94
C ASP A 822 -12.86 39.01 -25.64
N GLY A 823 -11.62 39.03 -25.13
CA GLY A 823 -10.55 39.87 -25.64
C GLY A 823 -10.54 41.33 -25.15
N LEU A 824 -11.49 41.75 -24.29
CA LEU A 824 -11.55 43.11 -23.74
C LEU A 824 -11.46 43.12 -22.21
N THR A 825 -10.26 43.33 -21.68
CA THR A 825 -10.01 43.42 -20.23
C THR A 825 -10.72 44.64 -19.62
N GLY A 826 -11.45 44.41 -18.51
CA GLY A 826 -12.17 45.47 -17.79
C GLY A 826 -13.57 45.79 -18.32
N PHE A 827 -14.06 45.05 -19.33
CA PHE A 827 -15.42 45.17 -19.87
C PHE A 827 -16.27 43.97 -19.45
N ARG A 828 -17.44 44.22 -18.85
CA ARG A 828 -18.38 43.17 -18.42
C ARG A 828 -19.83 43.62 -18.52
N ILE A 829 -20.75 42.67 -18.65
CA ILE A 829 -22.20 42.85 -18.60
C ILE A 829 -22.73 42.02 -17.45
N ARG A 830 -23.41 42.66 -16.50
CA ARG A 830 -24.16 41.98 -15.45
C ARG A 830 -25.66 42.04 -15.78
N PHE A 831 -26.33 40.90 -15.85
CA PHE A 831 -27.78 40.86 -16.07
C PHE A 831 -28.54 41.04 -14.77
N GLU A 832 -29.63 41.80 -14.83
CA GLU A 832 -30.64 41.91 -13.78
C GLU A 832 -31.85 41.08 -14.19
N THR A 833 -32.37 40.25 -13.29
CA THR A 833 -33.53 39.36 -13.56
C THR A 833 -34.66 39.57 -12.56
N ASP A 834 -35.88 39.23 -12.94
CA ASP A 834 -37.01 39.07 -12.03
C ASP A 834 -36.91 37.76 -11.20
N ALA A 835 -37.92 37.51 -10.36
CA ALA A 835 -37.97 36.33 -9.49
C ALA A 835 -38.07 35.01 -10.28
N GLU A 836 -38.59 35.07 -11.50
CA GLU A 836 -38.69 33.98 -12.46
C GLU A 836 -37.39 33.77 -13.28
N GLY A 837 -36.37 34.61 -13.06
CA GLY A 837 -35.07 34.50 -13.72
C GLY A 837 -35.05 35.04 -15.16
N LYS A 838 -36.04 35.84 -15.55
CA LYS A 838 -36.10 36.52 -16.85
C LYS A 838 -35.41 37.87 -16.74
N ALA A 839 -34.54 38.18 -17.72
CA ALA A 839 -33.82 39.45 -17.68
C ALA A 839 -34.77 40.64 -17.80
N THR A 840 -34.56 41.64 -16.94
CA THR A 840 -35.29 42.91 -16.88
C THR A 840 -34.38 44.09 -17.24
N GLY A 841 -33.07 43.91 -17.10
CA GLY A 841 -32.06 44.92 -17.43
C GLY A 841 -30.64 44.35 -17.45
N ILE A 842 -29.68 45.25 -17.69
CA ILE A 842 -28.24 44.99 -17.65
C ILE A 842 -27.50 46.17 -17.03
N ALA A 843 -26.33 45.90 -16.47
CA ALA A 843 -25.31 46.88 -16.16
C ALA A 843 -24.06 46.56 -16.99
N VAL A 844 -23.69 47.45 -17.90
CA VAL A 844 -22.46 47.35 -18.70
C VAL A 844 -21.36 48.10 -17.98
N GLU A 845 -20.38 47.39 -17.45
CA GLU A 845 -19.25 47.96 -16.75
C GLU A 845 -18.04 48.05 -17.68
N GLN A 846 -17.42 49.21 -17.69
CA GLN A 846 -16.27 49.57 -18.50
C GLN A 846 -15.24 50.28 -17.61
N PRO A 847 -13.97 50.39 -18.00
CA PRO A 847 -12.95 51.05 -17.19
C PRO A 847 -13.27 52.50 -16.78
N ASN A 848 -14.13 53.19 -17.55
CA ASN A 848 -14.55 54.57 -17.32
C ASN A 848 -15.90 54.71 -16.60
N GLY A 849 -16.61 53.62 -16.28
CA GLY A 849 -17.88 53.67 -15.56
C GLY A 849 -18.83 52.51 -15.84
N THR A 850 -19.97 52.51 -15.13
CA THR A 850 -21.03 51.52 -15.27
C THR A 850 -22.28 52.17 -15.88
N PHE A 851 -22.80 51.57 -16.96
CA PHE A 851 -23.94 52.05 -17.71
C PHE A 851 -25.10 51.05 -17.60
N ALA A 852 -26.19 51.48 -16.98
CA ALA A 852 -27.40 50.65 -16.88
C ALA A 852 -28.20 50.68 -18.19
N GLY A 853 -28.81 49.56 -18.54
CA GLY A 853 -29.73 49.44 -19.66
C GLY A 853 -30.96 48.62 -19.29
N LYS A 854 -32.13 49.04 -19.74
CA LYS A 854 -33.38 48.30 -19.52
C LYS A 854 -33.63 47.35 -20.68
N LYS A 855 -34.12 46.15 -20.39
CA LYS A 855 -34.55 45.23 -21.45
C LYS A 855 -35.78 45.81 -22.14
N LYS A 856 -35.75 45.89 -23.47
CA LYS A 856 -36.93 46.26 -24.25
C LYS A 856 -37.98 45.18 -24.10
N THR A 857 -39.13 45.54 -23.54
CA THR A 857 -40.35 44.76 -23.65
C THR A 857 -40.82 44.79 -25.10
N LYS A 858 -41.08 43.61 -25.66
CA LYS A 858 -41.79 43.48 -26.94
C LYS A 858 -43.25 43.87 -26.77
#